data_AF-A0A9D1QWX5-F1
#
_entry.id   AF-A0A9D1QWX5-F1
#
_cell.length_a   1.000
_cell.length_b   1.000
_cell.length_c   1.000
_cell.angle_alpha   90.00
_cell.angle_beta   90.00
_cell.angle_gamma   90.00
#
_symmetry.space_group_name_H-M   'P 1'
#
loop_
_entity.id
_entity.type
_entity.pdbx_description
1 polymer ?
#
loop_
_entity_poly.entity_id
_entity_poly.type
_entity_poly.pdbx_seq_one_letter_code
_entity_poly.pdbx_strand_id
1 'polypeptide(L)'
;MAKEVRLSVRQLVEFVLRGGSIDNRSGGMDRAQEGGRIHRRMQKEGGERYRAEVFLRHTQEYQGFLFTVEGRADGIIAGEGAVTVDEIKTTRLDLAAVGEDFNRLHWAQALCYAYFYALQNGQESMNVQLTYVHVNEFGDPDGTKRFLRSHALQELSAAFTQLLDRYKRWADFSCEWAAKRDASISALSFPFPAYRRGQRSLAATVYRTIVEEGTAFCQAPTGIGKTVSTLFPAVKAMGEGVLSKIFYLTAKTITRQAAEEAFAHMREGGLAFKTVTLTAKDKICFLEETACNPEQCPYADGHYDRVNDVLFGLLQDGDHMTRERIEQAAREGRVCPFELALDLSLWCDCVICDYNYLFDPVMYLKRFFAEGRGEYAFLIDEAHNLADRAREMYSARLDKAMFLELKRRIASEDKAMSKALGAVNDEFIALRRQCGDKRYVERLLPPDELGRALVRFTGECEGFLRRHADSPDAPDLLQLYFDALLYLKILELYDEKYLTAVELWGSEVAVTLCCLDPSGLIRTALDRGRAAVFFSATLTPLDYFSAVLGGDEDSRRIALPSPFERDHLKLLIADRISTRYRDREGSLRPVAELIARTVQAKDGNYLVYFPSYQYMNDVYAAFTALCPRTDTLLQLSGMSEEEREDFLARFDRANERTLVGFCVLGGIYSEGIDLKGDRLIGTVVVGVGLPQMGKEQDRIRDYYNRNGGTGYEFAYQYPGMNKVLQAAGRVIRGEQDRGVVVLVDDRFNTPSYLRLFPEHWRGCRLVRTPEALERELREFWQEQGKAAE
;
A
#
# COMPACT_ATOMS: atom_id res chain seq x y z
N MET A 1 -38.44 15.81 -4.72
CA MET A 1 -38.09 14.42 -5.09
C MET A 1 -37.42 13.80 -3.88
N ALA A 2 -37.84 12.60 -3.46
CA ALA A 2 -37.18 11.89 -2.36
C ALA A 2 -35.73 11.56 -2.75
N LYS A 3 -34.79 11.69 -1.81
CA LYS A 3 -33.38 11.37 -2.05
C LYS A 3 -33.22 9.84 -2.06
N GLU A 4 -32.54 9.28 -3.05
CA GLU A 4 -32.41 7.82 -3.20
C GLU A 4 -31.24 7.28 -2.39
N VAL A 5 -31.46 6.20 -1.63
CA VAL A 5 -30.42 5.48 -0.87
C VAL A 5 -30.47 4.03 -1.30
N ARG A 6 -29.35 3.48 -1.78
CA ARG A 6 -29.22 2.08 -2.16
C ARG A 6 -28.27 1.37 -1.23
N LEU A 7 -28.71 0.25 -0.65
CA LEU A 7 -27.94 -0.53 0.31
C LEU A 7 -28.16 -2.03 0.07
N SER A 8 -27.16 -2.85 0.32
CA SER A 8 -27.41 -4.28 0.49
C SER A 8 -28.00 -4.56 1.88
N VAL A 9 -28.81 -5.62 2.01
CA VAL A 9 -29.31 -6.11 3.31
C VAL A 9 -28.16 -6.33 4.28
N ARG A 10 -27.05 -6.90 3.80
CA ARG A 10 -25.85 -7.14 4.57
C ARG A 10 -25.23 -5.85 5.10
N GLN A 11 -25.03 -4.85 4.23
CA GLN A 11 -24.47 -3.55 4.62
C GLN A 11 -25.34 -2.86 5.66
N LEU A 12 -26.67 -2.82 5.46
CA LEU A 12 -27.60 -2.22 6.41
C LEU A 12 -27.50 -2.89 7.78
N VAL A 13 -27.64 -4.22 7.82
CA VAL A 13 -27.68 -5.00 9.07
C VAL A 13 -26.34 -4.96 9.79
N GLU A 14 -25.23 -5.28 9.11
CA GLU A 14 -23.91 -5.29 9.74
C GLU A 14 -23.54 -3.90 10.28
N PHE A 15 -23.87 -2.83 9.56
CA PHE A 15 -23.53 -1.47 10.00
C PHE A 15 -24.34 -1.00 11.22
N VAL A 16 -25.66 -1.19 11.21
CA VAL A 16 -26.54 -0.66 12.29
C VAL A 16 -26.64 -1.55 13.51
N LEU A 17 -26.34 -2.85 13.36
CA LEU A 17 -26.43 -3.83 14.43
C LEU A 17 -25.08 -4.41 14.84
N ARG A 18 -23.93 -3.93 14.33
CA ARG A 18 -22.62 -4.32 14.86
C ARG A 18 -22.56 -4.09 16.37
N GLY A 19 -21.91 -5.01 17.06
CA GLY A 19 -21.75 -4.97 18.51
C GLY A 19 -20.74 -6.01 18.97
N GLY A 20 -20.26 -5.87 20.21
CA GLY A 20 -19.20 -6.69 20.78
C GLY A 20 -17.79 -6.19 20.48
N SER A 21 -16.83 -7.10 20.55
CA SER A 21 -15.40 -6.80 20.63
C SER A 21 -14.64 -7.17 19.36
N ILE A 22 -13.49 -6.53 19.14
CA ILE A 22 -12.52 -6.99 18.13
C ILE A 22 -11.81 -8.24 18.69
N ASP A 23 -11.83 -9.35 17.96
CA ASP A 23 -11.08 -10.55 18.32
C ASP A 23 -10.47 -11.24 17.09
N ASN A 24 -9.15 -11.14 16.96
CA ASN A 24 -8.41 -11.72 15.85
C ASN A 24 -8.18 -13.24 15.97
N ARG A 25 -8.41 -13.85 17.14
CA ARG A 25 -8.28 -15.32 17.33
C ARG A 25 -9.35 -16.11 16.58
N SER A 26 -10.45 -15.45 16.23
CA SER A 26 -11.64 -16.07 15.62
C SER A 26 -11.71 -15.87 14.09
N GLY A 27 -10.78 -15.12 13.50
CA GLY A 27 -10.83 -14.64 12.11
C GLY A 27 -10.09 -15.53 11.11
N GLY A 28 -10.72 -16.64 10.69
CA GLY A 28 -10.24 -17.43 9.54
C GLY A 28 -10.38 -16.66 8.23
N MET A 29 -9.33 -16.63 7.42
CA MET A 29 -9.19 -15.75 6.24
C MET A 29 -9.98 -16.22 5.01
N ASP A 30 -10.64 -17.38 5.06
CA ASP A 30 -11.17 -18.05 3.87
C ASP A 30 -12.62 -18.58 3.99
N ARG A 31 -13.48 -17.87 4.74
CA ARG A 31 -14.89 -18.29 4.95
C ARG A 31 -15.75 -18.27 3.68
N ALA A 32 -15.38 -17.50 2.66
CA ALA A 32 -16.26 -17.18 1.53
C ALA A 32 -16.32 -18.29 0.46
N GLN A 33 -15.18 -18.86 0.04
CA GLN A 33 -15.18 -19.93 -0.97
C GLN A 33 -15.69 -21.27 -0.42
N GLU A 34 -15.29 -21.61 0.81
CA GLU A 34 -15.73 -22.81 1.53
C GLU A 34 -17.25 -22.76 1.81
N GLY A 35 -17.74 -21.61 2.27
CA GLY A 35 -19.17 -21.34 2.47
C GLY A 35 -20.00 -21.56 1.20
N GLY A 36 -19.58 -20.99 0.06
CA GLY A 36 -20.32 -21.11 -1.20
C GLY A 36 -20.38 -22.55 -1.77
N ARG A 37 -19.39 -23.41 -1.49
CA ARG A 37 -19.46 -24.84 -1.83
C ARG A 37 -20.50 -25.57 -0.99
N ILE A 38 -20.53 -25.28 0.30
CA ILE A 38 -21.44 -25.92 1.27
C ILE A 38 -22.88 -25.46 1.06
N HIS A 39 -23.11 -24.17 0.80
CA HIS A 39 -24.42 -23.63 0.45
C HIS A 39 -25.00 -24.35 -0.78
N ARG A 40 -24.22 -24.45 -1.87
CA ARG A 40 -24.66 -25.18 -3.08
C ARG A 40 -24.97 -26.65 -2.84
N ARG A 41 -24.29 -27.31 -1.91
CA ARG A 41 -24.59 -28.70 -1.53
C ARG A 41 -25.92 -28.78 -0.77
N MET A 42 -26.10 -27.96 0.26
CA MET A 42 -27.33 -27.91 1.06
C MET A 42 -28.55 -27.54 0.20
N GLN A 43 -28.40 -26.57 -0.71
CA GLN A 43 -29.41 -26.15 -1.66
C GLN A 43 -29.87 -27.31 -2.58
N LYS A 44 -28.94 -28.18 -3.01
CA LYS A 44 -29.26 -29.37 -3.82
C LYS A 44 -29.99 -30.45 -3.01
N GLU A 45 -29.70 -30.58 -1.73
CA GLU A 45 -30.36 -31.54 -0.82
C GLU A 45 -31.82 -31.12 -0.49
N GLY A 46 -32.17 -29.84 -0.67
CA GLY A 46 -33.51 -29.30 -0.41
C GLY A 46 -34.62 -29.73 -1.40
N GLY A 47 -34.28 -30.33 -2.54
CA GLY A 47 -35.24 -30.87 -3.52
C GLY A 47 -36.07 -29.80 -4.27
N GLU A 48 -37.15 -30.22 -4.94
CA GLU A 48 -37.95 -29.37 -5.85
C GLU A 48 -38.67 -28.20 -5.18
N ARG A 49 -38.87 -28.25 -3.86
CA ARG A 49 -39.54 -27.20 -3.07
C ARG A 49 -38.61 -26.08 -2.60
N TYR A 50 -37.31 -26.23 -2.80
CA TYR A 50 -36.27 -25.30 -2.37
C TYR A 50 -35.80 -24.46 -3.56
N ARG A 51 -36.04 -23.14 -3.52
CA ARG A 51 -35.49 -22.19 -4.49
C ARG A 51 -34.26 -21.53 -3.89
N ALA A 52 -33.09 -21.83 -4.45
CA ALA A 52 -31.81 -21.29 -4.00
C ALA A 52 -31.50 -19.90 -4.58
N GLU A 53 -30.69 -19.12 -3.87
CA GLU A 53 -30.07 -17.87 -4.34
C GLU A 53 -31.09 -16.83 -4.87
N VAL A 54 -32.19 -16.65 -4.13
CA VAL A 54 -33.30 -15.80 -4.57
C VAL A 54 -32.94 -14.33 -4.34
N PHE A 55 -32.81 -13.58 -5.44
CA PHE A 55 -32.63 -12.13 -5.39
C PHE A 55 -33.92 -11.45 -4.94
N LEU A 56 -33.82 -10.65 -3.89
CA LEU A 56 -34.91 -9.89 -3.30
C LEU A 56 -34.53 -8.42 -3.23
N ARG A 57 -35.50 -7.56 -3.55
CA ARG A 57 -35.35 -6.12 -3.54
C ARG A 57 -36.65 -5.49 -3.06
N HIS A 58 -36.52 -4.53 -2.16
CA HIS A 58 -37.64 -3.72 -1.71
C HIS A 58 -37.26 -2.24 -1.76
N THR A 59 -38.20 -1.43 -2.25
CA THR A 59 -38.06 0.02 -2.31
C THR A 59 -39.18 0.64 -1.50
N GLN A 60 -38.83 1.45 -0.51
CA GLN A 60 -39.78 2.11 0.38
C GLN A 60 -39.39 3.58 0.59
N GLU A 61 -40.38 4.45 0.52
CA GLU A 61 -40.22 5.82 1.00
C GLU A 61 -40.31 5.86 2.53
N TYR A 62 -39.25 6.35 3.18
CA TYR A 62 -39.19 6.47 4.63
C TYR A 62 -38.55 7.80 5.01
N GLN A 63 -39.31 8.64 5.72
CA GLN A 63 -38.87 9.93 6.25
C GLN A 63 -38.11 10.82 5.25
N GLY A 64 -38.59 10.91 4.00
CA GLY A 64 -38.04 11.78 2.94
C GLY A 64 -36.98 11.13 2.04
N PHE A 65 -36.62 9.87 2.29
CA PHE A 65 -35.71 9.09 1.45
C PHE A 65 -36.44 7.95 0.75
N LEU A 66 -35.99 7.61 -0.45
CA LEU A 66 -36.38 6.40 -1.16
C LEU A 66 -35.29 5.34 -0.92
N PHE A 67 -35.49 4.48 0.07
CA PHE A 67 -34.57 3.38 0.36
C PHE A 67 -34.84 2.23 -0.58
N THR A 68 -33.85 1.85 -1.38
CA THR A 68 -33.83 0.59 -2.12
C THR A 68 -32.84 -0.35 -1.44
N VAL A 69 -33.38 -1.38 -0.79
CA VAL A 69 -32.58 -2.40 -0.10
C VAL A 69 -32.69 -3.73 -0.85
N GLU A 70 -31.55 -4.34 -1.14
CA GLU A 70 -31.50 -5.57 -1.93
C GLU A 70 -30.50 -6.60 -1.39
N GLY A 71 -30.68 -7.85 -1.77
CA GLY A 71 -29.77 -8.93 -1.41
C GLY A 71 -30.23 -10.26 -1.97
N ARG A 72 -29.50 -11.32 -1.63
CA ARG A 72 -29.80 -12.68 -2.04
C ARG A 72 -30.08 -13.50 -0.79
N ALA A 73 -31.28 -14.07 -0.71
CA ALA A 73 -31.59 -15.08 0.29
C ALA A 73 -30.99 -16.42 -0.15
N ASP A 74 -30.40 -17.16 0.78
CA ASP A 74 -29.80 -18.47 0.48
C ASP A 74 -30.85 -19.46 -0.04
N GLY A 75 -32.07 -19.41 0.52
CA GLY A 75 -33.17 -20.26 0.08
C GLY A 75 -34.57 -19.75 0.41
N ILE A 76 -35.53 -20.14 -0.42
CA ILE A 76 -36.97 -20.03 -0.17
C ILE A 76 -37.58 -21.43 -0.26
N ILE A 77 -38.25 -21.87 0.80
CA ILE A 77 -38.88 -23.19 0.89
C ILE A 77 -40.39 -23.01 0.78
N ALA A 78 -40.96 -23.54 -0.31
CA ALA A 78 -42.42 -23.59 -0.48
C ALA A 78 -43.00 -24.76 0.35
N GLY A 79 -43.95 -24.46 1.23
CA GLY A 79 -44.65 -25.46 2.06
C GLY A 79 -46.17 -25.43 1.86
N GLU A 80 -46.88 -26.38 2.49
CA GLU A 80 -48.36 -26.40 2.55
C GLU A 80 -48.93 -25.35 3.53
N GLY A 81 -48.06 -24.68 4.31
CA GLY A 81 -48.37 -23.55 5.19
C GLY A 81 -47.62 -22.27 4.80
N ALA A 82 -47.26 -21.41 5.77
CA ALA A 82 -46.50 -20.18 5.51
C ALA A 82 -45.13 -20.48 4.87
N VAL A 83 -44.78 -19.71 3.84
CA VAL A 83 -43.50 -19.85 3.10
C VAL A 83 -42.33 -19.57 4.04
N THR A 84 -41.24 -20.34 3.91
CA THR A 84 -40.05 -20.18 4.75
C THR A 84 -38.92 -19.53 3.97
N VAL A 85 -38.32 -18.47 4.52
CA VAL A 85 -36.99 -18.00 4.09
C VAL A 85 -35.94 -18.71 4.92
N ASP A 86 -34.93 -19.27 4.26
CA ASP A 86 -33.81 -19.97 4.87
C ASP A 86 -32.52 -19.20 4.62
N GLU A 87 -31.82 -18.84 5.70
CA GLU A 87 -30.50 -18.22 5.67
C GLU A 87 -29.48 -19.21 6.24
N ILE A 88 -28.49 -19.57 5.43
CA ILE A 88 -27.49 -20.59 5.74
C ILE A 88 -26.20 -19.89 6.22
N LYS A 89 -25.60 -20.43 7.29
CA LYS A 89 -24.33 -19.95 7.84
C LYS A 89 -23.40 -21.12 8.11
N THR A 90 -22.18 -21.04 7.59
CA THR A 90 -21.13 -22.02 7.91
C THR A 90 -20.37 -21.59 9.16
N THR A 91 -20.15 -22.54 10.07
CA THR A 91 -19.41 -22.31 11.32
C THR A 91 -18.44 -23.45 11.59
N ARG A 92 -17.31 -23.14 12.22
CA ARG A 92 -16.37 -24.13 12.80
C ARG A 92 -16.52 -24.21 14.32
N LEU A 93 -17.59 -23.65 14.87
CA LEU A 93 -17.94 -23.78 16.29
C LEU A 93 -18.84 -24.98 16.47
N ASP A 94 -18.62 -25.73 17.55
CA ASP A 94 -19.52 -26.81 17.94
C ASP A 94 -20.98 -26.31 17.95
N LEU A 95 -21.86 -27.02 17.24
CA LEU A 95 -23.27 -26.71 17.14
C LEU A 95 -23.96 -26.74 18.51
N ALA A 96 -23.39 -27.38 19.53
CA ALA A 96 -23.84 -27.30 20.91
C ALA A 96 -23.74 -25.86 21.47
N ALA A 97 -22.69 -25.12 21.10
CA ALA A 97 -22.46 -23.73 21.52
C ALA A 97 -23.27 -22.71 20.70
N VAL A 98 -23.81 -23.11 19.54
CA VAL A 98 -24.67 -22.26 18.71
C VAL A 98 -26.10 -22.32 19.25
N GLY A 99 -26.46 -21.34 20.07
CA GLY A 99 -27.84 -21.12 20.53
C GLY A 99 -28.74 -20.44 19.47
N GLU A 100 -30.03 -20.33 19.76
CA GLU A 100 -31.00 -19.68 18.85
C GLU A 100 -30.68 -18.19 18.63
N ASP A 101 -30.27 -17.48 19.68
CA ASP A 101 -29.87 -16.07 19.63
C ASP A 101 -28.35 -15.89 19.49
N PHE A 102 -27.65 -16.90 18.97
CA PHE A 102 -26.19 -16.90 18.81
C PHE A 102 -25.66 -15.66 18.06
N ASN A 103 -26.37 -15.24 17.01
CA ASN A 103 -26.01 -14.03 16.27
C ASN A 103 -27.24 -13.28 15.76
N ARG A 104 -27.47 -12.10 16.35
CA ARG A 104 -28.58 -11.20 15.98
C ARG A 104 -28.53 -10.71 14.53
N LEU A 105 -27.33 -10.61 13.93
CA LEU A 105 -27.14 -10.14 12.55
C LEU A 105 -27.75 -11.12 11.55
N HIS A 106 -27.59 -12.42 11.80
CA HIS A 106 -28.14 -13.47 10.92
C HIS A 106 -29.67 -13.42 10.91
N TRP A 107 -30.29 -13.26 12.09
CA TRP A 107 -31.73 -13.07 12.19
C TRP A 107 -32.20 -11.81 11.46
N ALA A 108 -31.53 -10.68 11.66
CA ALA A 108 -31.90 -9.43 11.01
C ALA A 108 -31.81 -9.50 9.47
N GLN A 109 -30.80 -10.20 8.92
CA GLN A 109 -30.69 -10.48 7.48
C GLN A 109 -31.88 -11.30 6.98
N ALA A 110 -32.17 -12.44 7.62
CA ALA A 110 -33.24 -13.34 7.23
C ALA A 110 -34.63 -12.70 7.36
N LEU A 111 -34.85 -11.86 8.37
CA LEU A 111 -36.08 -11.08 8.55
C LEU A 111 -36.31 -10.07 7.40
N CYS A 112 -35.25 -9.41 6.92
CA CYS A 112 -35.35 -8.52 5.75
C CYS A 112 -35.80 -9.29 4.51
N TYR A 113 -35.18 -10.45 4.24
CA TYR A 113 -35.55 -11.29 3.11
C TYR A 113 -36.99 -11.81 3.22
N ALA A 114 -37.42 -12.26 4.40
CA ALA A 114 -38.80 -12.65 4.65
C ALA A 114 -39.79 -11.50 4.39
N TYR A 115 -39.47 -10.29 4.85
CA TYR A 115 -40.28 -9.11 4.59
C TYR A 115 -40.42 -8.83 3.09
N PHE A 116 -39.31 -8.82 2.36
CA PHE A 116 -39.29 -8.52 0.92
C PHE A 116 -40.09 -9.55 0.14
N TYR A 117 -39.88 -10.84 0.44
CA TYR A 117 -40.61 -11.92 -0.21
C TYR A 117 -42.11 -11.84 0.10
N ALA A 118 -42.48 -11.58 1.35
CA ALA A 118 -43.88 -11.49 1.77
C ALA A 118 -44.62 -10.40 1.01
N LEU A 119 -44.03 -9.21 0.87
CA LEU A 119 -44.62 -8.11 0.11
C LEU A 119 -44.75 -8.43 -1.38
N GLN A 120 -43.72 -9.01 -2.00
CA GLN A 120 -43.73 -9.34 -3.42
C GLN A 120 -44.75 -10.43 -3.79
N ASN A 121 -45.08 -11.31 -2.83
CA ASN A 121 -45.94 -12.48 -3.05
C ASN A 121 -47.24 -12.45 -2.24
N GLY A 122 -47.60 -11.31 -1.65
CA GLY A 122 -48.84 -11.12 -0.90
C GLY A 122 -49.02 -12.07 0.30
N GLN A 123 -47.96 -12.38 1.04
CA GLN A 123 -48.01 -13.27 2.20
C GLN A 123 -48.35 -12.50 3.49
N GLU A 124 -49.31 -12.99 4.26
CA GLU A 124 -49.69 -12.39 5.55
C GLU A 124 -48.76 -12.81 6.71
N SER A 125 -48.10 -13.95 6.56
CA SER A 125 -47.08 -14.45 7.49
C SER A 125 -45.98 -15.20 6.76
N MET A 126 -44.80 -15.24 7.36
CA MET A 126 -43.64 -15.98 6.86
C MET A 126 -43.00 -16.76 8.01
N ASN A 127 -42.37 -17.86 7.65
CA ASN A 127 -41.40 -18.50 8.52
C ASN A 127 -39.99 -18.01 8.17
N VAL A 128 -39.16 -17.80 9.18
CA VAL A 128 -37.75 -17.43 9.03
C VAL A 128 -36.92 -18.53 9.68
N GLN A 129 -36.05 -19.14 8.89
CA GLN A 129 -35.17 -20.23 9.31
C GLN A 129 -33.71 -19.78 9.24
N LEU A 130 -32.96 -20.03 10.31
CA LEU A 130 -31.50 -19.99 10.30
C LEU A 130 -30.96 -21.41 10.30
N THR A 131 -30.11 -21.72 9.33
CA THR A 131 -29.45 -23.01 9.20
C THR A 131 -27.95 -22.86 9.42
N TYR A 132 -27.44 -23.35 10.55
CA TYR A 132 -26.00 -23.41 10.82
C TYR A 132 -25.43 -24.75 10.40
N VAL A 133 -24.43 -24.73 9.53
CA VAL A 133 -23.71 -25.91 9.07
C VAL A 133 -22.34 -25.93 9.74
N HIS A 134 -22.06 -26.98 10.52
CA HIS A 134 -20.73 -27.20 11.05
C HIS A 134 -19.81 -27.73 9.95
N VAL A 135 -18.60 -27.22 9.93
CA VAL A 135 -17.56 -27.63 8.99
C VAL A 135 -16.37 -28.13 9.78
N ASN A 136 -15.94 -29.35 9.46
CA ASN A 136 -14.78 -29.97 10.09
C ASN A 136 -13.46 -29.33 9.60
N GLU A 137 -12.36 -29.80 10.17
CA GLU A 137 -11.00 -29.32 9.89
C GLU A 137 -10.56 -29.49 8.42
N PHE A 138 -11.24 -30.34 7.66
CA PHE A 138 -11.00 -30.59 6.23
C PHE A 138 -11.89 -29.74 5.31
N GLY A 139 -12.72 -28.87 5.89
CA GLY A 139 -13.66 -28.03 5.15
C GLY A 139 -14.91 -28.77 4.67
N ASP A 140 -15.17 -29.97 5.20
CA ASP A 140 -16.34 -30.77 4.86
C ASP A 140 -17.44 -30.64 5.93
N PRO A 141 -18.72 -30.55 5.51
CA PRO A 141 -19.83 -30.43 6.44
C PRO A 141 -20.08 -31.77 7.16
N ASP A 142 -20.18 -31.73 8.48
CA ASP A 142 -20.37 -32.91 9.35
C ASP A 142 -21.53 -32.75 10.35
N GLY A 143 -22.20 -31.59 10.37
CA GLY A 143 -23.37 -31.35 11.21
C GLY A 143 -24.22 -30.17 10.75
N THR A 144 -25.51 -30.15 11.13
CA THR A 144 -26.40 -29.02 10.84
C THR A 144 -27.37 -28.77 12.00
N LYS A 145 -27.63 -27.51 12.33
CA LYS A 145 -28.60 -27.07 13.34
C LYS A 145 -29.52 -26.02 12.74
N ARG A 146 -30.83 -26.16 12.95
CA ARG A 146 -31.86 -25.26 12.38
C ARG A 146 -32.69 -24.62 13.47
N PHE A 147 -32.98 -23.34 13.29
CA PHE A 147 -33.89 -22.57 14.15
C PHE A 147 -34.97 -21.97 13.28
N LEU A 148 -36.23 -22.04 13.72
CA LEU A 148 -37.40 -21.60 12.94
C LEU A 148 -38.26 -20.67 13.79
N ARG A 149 -38.60 -19.50 13.25
CA ARG A 149 -39.56 -18.56 13.85
C ARG A 149 -40.63 -18.17 12.85
N SER A 150 -41.88 -18.11 13.30
CA SER A 150 -43.00 -17.61 12.49
C SER A 150 -43.22 -16.14 12.82
N HIS A 151 -43.40 -15.32 11.78
CA HIS A 151 -43.59 -13.88 11.91
C HIS A 151 -44.76 -13.41 11.07
N ALA A 152 -45.59 -12.53 11.65
CA ALA A 152 -46.61 -11.82 10.90
C ALA A 152 -45.98 -10.70 10.05
N LEU A 153 -46.62 -10.33 8.94
CA LEU A 153 -46.13 -9.27 8.06
C LEU A 153 -45.90 -7.94 8.81
N GLN A 154 -46.74 -7.60 9.79
CA GLN A 154 -46.57 -6.39 10.59
C GLN A 154 -45.28 -6.42 11.43
N GLU A 155 -44.89 -7.57 11.97
CA GLU A 155 -43.66 -7.73 12.76
C GLU A 155 -42.42 -7.59 11.87
N LEU A 156 -42.45 -8.20 10.68
CA LEU A 156 -41.39 -8.09 9.67
C LEU A 156 -41.22 -6.64 9.22
N SER A 157 -42.32 -5.94 8.96
CA SER A 157 -42.33 -4.52 8.60
C SER A 157 -41.76 -3.65 9.72
N ALA A 158 -42.13 -3.92 10.97
CA ALA A 158 -41.63 -3.18 12.13
C ALA A 158 -40.12 -3.39 12.32
N ALA A 159 -39.64 -4.63 12.21
CA ALA A 159 -38.22 -4.96 12.29
C ALA A 159 -37.41 -4.25 11.20
N PHE A 160 -37.88 -4.27 9.95
CA PHE A 160 -37.22 -3.56 8.85
C PHE A 160 -37.21 -2.03 9.06
N THR A 161 -38.34 -1.46 9.51
CA THR A 161 -38.45 -0.03 9.80
C THR A 161 -37.46 0.41 10.89
N GLN A 162 -37.25 -0.41 11.93
CA GLN A 162 -36.26 -0.12 12.98
C GLN A 162 -34.82 -0.07 12.44
N LEU A 163 -34.48 -0.89 11.43
CA LEU A 163 -33.17 -0.83 10.78
C LEU A 163 -33.01 0.48 10.00
N LEU A 164 -34.05 0.88 9.24
CA LEU A 164 -34.05 2.14 8.52
C LEU A 164 -33.95 3.35 9.47
N ASP A 165 -34.65 3.31 10.60
CA ASP A 165 -34.63 4.38 11.60
C ASP A 165 -33.22 4.61 12.17
N ARG A 166 -32.51 3.52 12.50
CA ARG A 166 -31.11 3.58 12.95
C ARG A 166 -30.16 4.08 11.87
N TYR A 167 -30.41 3.71 10.60
CA TYR A 167 -29.57 4.14 9.48
C TYR A 167 -29.85 5.58 9.07
N LYS A 168 -31.05 6.11 9.33
CA LYS A 168 -31.51 7.41 8.84
C LYS A 168 -30.52 8.55 9.09
N ARG A 169 -29.96 8.65 10.31
CA ARG A 169 -28.99 9.72 10.65
C ARG A 169 -27.78 9.74 9.71
N TRP A 170 -27.38 8.57 9.21
CA TRP A 170 -26.27 8.42 8.27
C TRP A 170 -26.68 8.77 6.85
N ALA A 171 -27.90 8.40 6.44
CA ALA A 171 -28.46 8.81 5.15
C ALA A 171 -28.63 10.33 5.05
N ASP A 172 -29.11 10.99 6.12
CA ASP A 172 -29.17 12.45 6.24
C ASP A 172 -27.80 13.06 6.01
N PHE A 173 -26.83 12.63 6.83
CA PHE A 173 -25.45 13.11 6.76
C PHE A 173 -24.84 12.93 5.37
N SER A 174 -24.90 11.74 4.78
CA SER A 174 -24.31 11.47 3.46
C SER A 174 -24.91 12.36 2.38
N CYS A 175 -26.22 12.58 2.41
CA CYS A 175 -26.89 13.40 1.41
C CYS A 175 -26.59 14.89 1.58
N GLU A 176 -26.60 15.38 2.82
CA GLU A 176 -26.23 16.77 3.11
C GLU A 176 -24.76 17.03 2.78
N TRP A 177 -23.90 16.08 3.12
CA TRP A 177 -22.47 16.15 2.84
C TRP A 177 -22.20 16.16 1.33
N ALA A 178 -22.79 15.24 0.56
CA ALA A 178 -22.62 15.20 -0.89
C ALA A 178 -23.04 16.53 -1.55
N ALA A 179 -24.21 17.08 -1.17
CA ALA A 179 -24.66 18.37 -1.70
C ALA A 179 -23.71 19.52 -1.34
N LYS A 180 -23.24 19.59 -0.09
CA LYS A 180 -22.28 20.60 0.37
C LYS A 180 -20.93 20.47 -0.36
N ARG A 181 -20.42 19.25 -0.44
CA ARG A 181 -19.16 18.90 -1.10
C ARG A 181 -19.22 19.31 -2.57
N ASP A 182 -20.21 18.84 -3.33
CA ASP A 182 -20.30 19.07 -4.77
C ASP A 182 -20.47 20.56 -5.09
N ALA A 183 -21.27 21.28 -4.30
CA ALA A 183 -21.38 22.74 -4.42
C ALA A 183 -20.04 23.45 -4.17
N SER A 184 -19.30 23.04 -3.13
CA SER A 184 -17.98 23.61 -2.84
C SER A 184 -16.95 23.30 -3.93
N ILE A 185 -16.96 22.08 -4.48
CA ILE A 185 -16.07 21.66 -5.57
C ILE A 185 -16.39 22.47 -6.82
N SER A 186 -17.65 22.68 -7.15
CA SER A 186 -18.05 23.48 -8.32
C SER A 186 -17.51 24.91 -8.23
N ALA A 187 -17.65 25.55 -7.06
CA ALA A 187 -17.17 26.91 -6.80
C ALA A 187 -15.64 27.03 -6.68
N LEU A 188 -14.94 25.94 -6.36
CA LEU A 188 -13.50 25.95 -6.10
C LEU A 188 -12.69 26.37 -7.34
N SER A 189 -11.86 27.40 -7.23
CA SER A 189 -10.83 27.72 -8.22
C SER A 189 -9.55 26.93 -7.96
N PHE A 190 -8.60 26.95 -8.90
CA PHE A 190 -7.26 26.45 -8.61
C PHE A 190 -6.71 27.15 -7.35
N PRO A 191 -6.14 26.42 -6.36
CA PRO A 191 -5.82 26.98 -5.04
C PRO A 191 -4.64 27.96 -5.04
N PHE A 192 -4.01 28.19 -6.18
CA PHE A 192 -2.94 29.17 -6.36
C PHE A 192 -3.34 30.23 -7.39
N PRO A 193 -2.74 31.44 -7.36
CA PRO A 193 -3.11 32.54 -8.26
C PRO A 193 -3.01 32.19 -9.75
N ALA A 194 -2.07 31.33 -10.12
CA ALA A 194 -1.87 30.87 -11.48
C ALA A 194 -1.24 29.48 -11.52
N TYR A 195 -1.43 28.78 -12.63
CA TYR A 195 -0.70 27.55 -12.94
C TYR A 195 0.75 27.86 -13.28
N ARG A 196 1.69 27.13 -12.68
CA ARG A 196 3.09 27.11 -13.13
C ARG A 196 3.23 26.37 -14.46
N ARG A 197 4.36 26.56 -15.14
CA ARG A 197 4.69 25.86 -16.39
C ARG A 197 4.55 24.34 -16.21
N GLY A 198 3.78 23.71 -17.11
CA GLY A 198 3.54 22.26 -17.09
C GLY A 198 2.44 21.78 -16.13
N GLN A 199 2.10 22.51 -15.06
CA GLN A 199 1.03 22.11 -14.12
C GLN A 199 -0.33 21.94 -14.81
N ARG A 200 -0.72 22.91 -15.65
CA ARG A 200 -2.00 22.84 -16.37
C ARG A 200 -2.07 21.64 -17.30
N SER A 201 -0.94 21.27 -17.92
CA SER A 201 -0.85 20.09 -18.78
C SER A 201 -1.02 18.81 -17.97
N LEU A 202 -0.37 18.71 -16.80
CA LEU A 202 -0.53 17.59 -15.88
C LEU A 202 -1.99 17.45 -15.42
N ALA A 203 -2.58 18.55 -14.96
CA ALA A 203 -3.95 18.56 -14.46
C ALA A 203 -4.96 18.15 -15.54
N ALA A 204 -4.79 18.65 -16.76
CA ALA A 204 -5.64 18.28 -17.89
C ALA A 204 -5.48 16.80 -18.26
N THR A 205 -4.27 16.25 -18.22
CA THR A 205 -4.05 14.82 -18.46
C THR A 205 -4.71 13.97 -17.39
N VAL A 206 -4.53 14.31 -16.10
CA VAL A 206 -5.14 13.59 -14.98
C VAL A 206 -6.67 13.57 -15.12
N TYR A 207 -7.29 14.74 -15.32
CA TYR A 207 -8.73 14.85 -15.46
C TYR A 207 -9.26 14.01 -16.64
N ARG A 208 -8.64 14.14 -17.83
CA ARG A 208 -9.05 13.34 -18.98
C ARG A 208 -8.89 11.83 -18.74
N THR A 209 -7.82 11.41 -18.08
CA THR A 209 -7.60 9.99 -17.76
C THR A 209 -8.67 9.45 -16.83
N ILE A 210 -9.13 10.26 -15.86
CA ILE A 210 -10.23 9.90 -14.97
C ILE A 210 -11.55 9.75 -15.75
N VAL A 211 -11.88 10.75 -16.57
CA VAL A 211 -13.14 10.75 -17.34
C VAL A 211 -13.18 9.56 -18.33
N GLU A 212 -12.07 9.29 -19.01
CA GLU A 212 -11.94 8.21 -20.00
C GLU A 212 -11.62 6.82 -19.41
N GLU A 213 -11.59 6.69 -18.08
CA GLU A 213 -11.39 5.40 -17.40
C GLU A 213 -10.05 4.71 -17.72
N GLY A 214 -8.99 5.51 -17.88
CA GLY A 214 -7.68 5.03 -18.35
C GLY A 214 -6.59 5.00 -17.29
N THR A 215 -5.38 4.68 -17.77
CA THR A 215 -4.13 4.73 -16.99
C THR A 215 -3.19 5.79 -17.54
N ALA A 216 -2.51 6.54 -16.66
CA ALA A 216 -1.49 7.51 -17.06
C ALA A 216 -0.19 7.40 -16.25
N PHE A 217 0.93 7.53 -16.94
CA PHE A 217 2.28 7.60 -16.40
C PHE A 217 2.87 8.98 -16.65
N CYS A 218 3.04 9.74 -15.57
CA CYS A 218 3.40 11.15 -15.59
C CYS A 218 4.78 11.34 -14.97
N GLN A 219 5.81 11.53 -15.80
CA GLN A 219 7.08 12.06 -15.34
C GLN A 219 6.93 13.56 -15.09
N ALA A 220 7.00 13.95 -13.82
CA ALA A 220 6.80 15.33 -13.40
C ALA A 220 7.93 15.76 -12.45
N PRO A 221 8.80 16.70 -12.86
CA PRO A 221 9.95 17.14 -12.06
C PRO A 221 9.57 17.65 -10.66
N THR A 222 10.54 17.67 -9.74
CA THR A 222 10.39 18.31 -8.43
C THR A 222 10.05 19.80 -8.58
N GLY A 223 9.33 20.37 -7.61
CA GLY A 223 8.97 21.80 -7.61
C GLY A 223 7.83 22.21 -8.57
N ILE A 224 7.40 21.33 -9.49
CA ILE A 224 6.28 21.62 -10.38
C ILE A 224 4.92 21.62 -9.67
N GLY A 225 4.82 21.18 -8.40
CA GLY A 225 3.53 21.03 -7.71
C GLY A 225 2.71 19.84 -8.23
N LYS A 226 3.36 18.67 -8.32
CA LYS A 226 2.74 17.39 -8.73
C LYS A 226 1.45 17.11 -7.98
N THR A 227 1.53 17.13 -6.65
CA THR A 227 0.46 16.71 -5.74
C THR A 227 -0.81 17.52 -5.94
N VAL A 228 -0.74 18.85 -5.96
CA VAL A 228 -1.92 19.67 -6.24
C VAL A 228 -2.42 19.50 -7.68
N SER A 229 -1.51 19.32 -8.64
CA SER A 229 -1.86 19.14 -10.06
C SER A 229 -2.50 17.78 -10.37
N THR A 230 -2.40 16.81 -9.46
CA THR A 230 -3.09 15.51 -9.56
C THR A 230 -4.35 15.47 -8.69
N LEU A 231 -4.32 16.05 -7.49
CA LEU A 231 -5.47 16.08 -6.58
C LEU A 231 -6.59 17.02 -7.07
N PHE A 232 -6.25 18.27 -7.45
CA PHE A 232 -7.25 19.25 -7.89
C PHE A 232 -8.16 18.74 -9.03
N PRO A 233 -7.64 18.19 -10.15
CA PRO A 233 -8.51 17.65 -11.20
C PRO A 233 -9.33 16.43 -10.74
N ALA A 234 -8.81 15.59 -9.84
CA ALA A 234 -9.55 14.46 -9.30
C ALA A 234 -10.72 14.93 -8.41
N VAL A 235 -10.48 15.95 -7.57
CA VAL A 235 -11.53 16.62 -6.79
C VAL A 235 -12.60 17.21 -7.72
N LYS A 236 -12.21 17.87 -8.82
CA LYS A 236 -13.16 18.38 -9.83
C LYS A 236 -14.00 17.26 -10.45
N ALA A 237 -13.38 16.15 -10.86
CA ALA A 237 -14.10 15.00 -11.41
C ALA A 237 -15.11 14.41 -10.42
N MET A 238 -14.80 14.40 -9.12
CA MET A 238 -15.75 13.97 -8.09
C MET A 238 -16.99 14.88 -8.00
N GLY A 239 -16.82 16.21 -8.03
CA GLY A 239 -17.95 17.15 -8.00
C GLY A 239 -18.83 17.11 -9.24
N GLU A 240 -18.36 16.48 -10.32
CA GLU A 240 -19.13 16.21 -11.55
C GLU A 240 -19.80 14.82 -11.54
N GLY A 241 -19.67 14.07 -10.44
CA GLY A 241 -20.25 12.74 -10.28
C GLY A 241 -19.49 11.62 -11.02
N VAL A 242 -18.28 11.89 -11.50
CA VAL A 242 -17.44 10.90 -12.21
C VAL A 242 -16.76 9.93 -11.23
N LEU A 243 -16.45 10.42 -10.02
CA LEU A 243 -15.79 9.63 -8.97
C LEU A 243 -16.65 9.58 -7.71
N SER A 244 -16.63 8.44 -7.03
CA SER A 244 -17.19 8.27 -5.68
C SER A 244 -16.13 8.35 -4.60
N LYS A 245 -14.85 8.07 -4.91
CA LYS A 245 -13.73 8.13 -3.96
C LYS A 245 -12.39 8.37 -4.65
N ILE A 246 -11.48 9.03 -3.94
CA ILE A 246 -10.08 9.20 -4.35
C ILE A 246 -9.19 8.41 -3.38
N PHE A 247 -8.23 7.66 -3.90
CA PHE A 247 -7.17 7.04 -3.12
C PHE A 247 -5.84 7.65 -3.51
N TYR A 248 -5.21 8.38 -2.59
CA TYR A 248 -3.86 8.91 -2.74
C TYR A 248 -2.88 7.94 -2.10
N LEU A 249 -2.10 7.27 -2.93
CA LEU A 249 -1.23 6.16 -2.57
C LEU A 249 0.22 6.63 -2.58
N THR A 250 0.93 6.39 -1.49
CA THR A 250 2.34 6.81 -1.37
C THR A 250 3.15 5.88 -0.46
N ALA A 251 4.41 5.63 -0.81
CA ALA A 251 5.28 4.70 -0.07
C ALA A 251 5.85 5.25 1.25
N LYS A 252 5.77 6.56 1.51
CA LYS A 252 6.50 7.20 2.62
C LYS A 252 5.60 8.15 3.40
N THR A 253 5.93 8.35 4.67
CA THR A 253 5.18 9.25 5.56
C THR A 253 5.27 10.71 5.10
N ILE A 254 6.46 11.17 4.69
CA ILE A 254 6.71 12.58 4.30
C ILE A 254 5.84 13.03 3.11
N THR A 255 5.61 12.15 2.15
CA THR A 255 4.77 12.43 0.98
C THR A 255 3.28 12.45 1.29
N ARG A 256 2.85 11.91 2.45
CA ARG A 256 1.46 12.07 2.93
C ARG A 256 1.19 13.51 3.31
N GLN A 257 2.16 14.17 3.96
CA GLN A 257 2.05 15.58 4.33
C GLN A 257 1.84 16.48 3.11
N ALA A 258 2.49 16.20 1.98
CA ALA A 258 2.28 16.96 0.74
C ALA A 258 0.83 16.90 0.23
N ALA A 259 0.16 15.75 0.39
CA ALA A 259 -1.25 15.61 0.04
C ALA A 259 -2.14 16.35 1.04
N GLU A 260 -1.84 16.24 2.34
CA GLU A 260 -2.55 16.95 3.41
C GLU A 260 -2.48 18.48 3.23
N GLU A 261 -1.28 19.02 2.93
CA GLU A 261 -1.05 20.43 2.62
C GLU A 261 -1.80 20.88 1.36
N ALA A 262 -1.81 20.06 0.30
CA ALA A 262 -2.58 20.37 -0.90
C ALA A 262 -4.09 20.47 -0.62
N PHE A 263 -4.63 19.58 0.21
CA PHE A 263 -6.02 19.69 0.66
C PHE A 263 -6.24 20.88 1.60
N ALA A 264 -5.29 21.21 2.47
CA ALA A 264 -5.38 22.40 3.32
C ALA A 264 -5.52 23.68 2.48
N HIS A 265 -4.69 23.84 1.45
CA HIS A 265 -4.79 24.98 0.52
C HIS A 265 -6.11 25.00 -0.26
N MET A 266 -6.63 23.85 -0.68
CA MET A 266 -7.96 23.82 -1.31
C MET A 266 -9.08 24.19 -0.33
N ARG A 267 -8.96 23.82 0.95
CA ARG A 267 -9.92 24.22 2.00
C ARG A 267 -9.88 25.71 2.31
N GLU A 268 -8.69 26.34 2.27
CA GLU A 268 -8.56 27.80 2.31
C GLU A 268 -9.35 28.47 1.16
N GLY A 269 -9.39 27.82 0.00
CA GLY A 269 -10.22 28.19 -1.15
C GLY A 269 -11.72 27.86 -1.04
N GLY A 270 -12.19 27.37 0.12
CA GLY A 270 -13.60 27.07 0.38
C GLY A 270 -14.04 25.63 0.10
N LEU A 271 -13.11 24.71 -0.19
CA LEU A 271 -13.43 23.29 -0.40
C LEU A 271 -13.98 22.64 0.89
N ALA A 272 -15.18 22.05 0.82
CA ALA A 272 -15.72 21.16 1.84
C ALA A 272 -15.48 19.71 1.40
N PHE A 273 -14.48 19.04 1.98
CA PHE A 273 -14.02 17.75 1.50
C PHE A 273 -13.37 16.91 2.62
N LYS A 274 -13.88 15.70 2.82
CA LYS A 274 -13.47 14.81 3.91
C LYS A 274 -12.27 13.97 3.51
N THR A 275 -11.17 14.09 4.25
CA THR A 275 -9.94 13.33 4.02
C THR A 275 -9.58 12.51 5.25
N VAL A 276 -9.09 11.28 5.05
CA VAL A 276 -8.50 10.47 6.11
C VAL A 276 -7.10 10.00 5.73
N THR A 277 -6.17 10.08 6.68
CA THR A 277 -4.82 9.55 6.51
C THR A 277 -4.69 8.24 7.30
N LEU A 278 -4.55 7.12 6.58
CA LEU A 278 -4.38 5.81 7.21
C LEU A 278 -2.96 5.65 7.74
N THR A 279 -2.88 5.27 9.01
CA THR A 279 -1.62 4.96 9.70
C THR A 279 -1.52 3.46 9.93
N ALA A 280 -0.32 2.91 9.80
CA ALA A 280 -0.06 1.49 10.02
C ALA A 280 -0.45 1.10 11.46
N LYS A 281 -0.88 -0.15 11.64
CA LYS A 281 -1.49 -0.64 12.88
C LYS A 281 -0.53 -0.55 14.06
N ASP A 282 0.71 -0.98 13.86
CA ASP A 282 1.82 -0.88 14.82
C ASP A 282 2.08 0.55 15.27
N LYS A 283 1.92 1.53 14.37
CA LYS A 283 2.18 2.94 14.66
C LYS A 283 1.04 3.64 15.38
N ILE A 284 -0.22 3.31 15.08
CA ILE A 284 -1.40 3.97 15.66
C ILE A 284 -1.94 3.25 16.91
N CYS A 285 -1.50 2.00 17.16
CA CYS A 285 -1.90 1.24 18.33
C CYS A 285 -1.40 1.90 19.62
N PHE A 286 -2.25 1.90 20.66
CA PHE A 286 -1.88 2.43 21.98
C PHE A 286 -1.14 1.43 22.88
N LEU A 287 -1.12 0.15 22.48
CA LEU A 287 -0.41 -0.91 23.21
C LEU A 287 0.98 -1.11 22.60
N GLU A 288 1.97 -1.40 23.46
CA GLU A 288 3.33 -1.75 23.04
C GLU A 288 3.36 -3.04 22.21
N GLU A 289 2.59 -4.05 22.64
CA GLU A 289 2.36 -5.29 21.89
C GLU A 289 0.94 -5.33 21.33
N THR A 290 0.80 -5.58 20.03
CA THR A 290 -0.49 -5.55 19.33
C THR A 290 -1.34 -6.81 19.60
N ALA A 291 -1.96 -6.87 20.78
CA ALA A 291 -2.90 -7.93 21.14
C ALA A 291 -4.35 -7.54 20.81
N CYS A 292 -4.90 -8.00 19.68
CA CYS A 292 -6.25 -7.60 19.23
C CYS A 292 -7.33 -8.58 19.69
N ASN A 293 -7.62 -8.59 20.99
CA ASN A 293 -8.68 -9.36 21.63
C ASN A 293 -9.22 -8.60 22.86
N PRO A 294 -10.47 -8.89 23.32
CA PRO A 294 -11.08 -8.18 24.44
C PRO A 294 -10.37 -8.38 25.79
N GLU A 295 -9.68 -9.50 25.99
CA GLU A 295 -9.02 -9.82 27.27
C GLU A 295 -7.76 -8.98 27.49
N GLN A 296 -7.00 -8.72 26.43
CA GLN A 296 -5.70 -8.04 26.48
C GLN A 296 -5.75 -6.59 26.00
N CYS A 297 -6.77 -6.20 25.21
CA CYS A 297 -6.88 -4.85 24.68
C CYS A 297 -8.19 -4.15 25.12
N PRO A 298 -8.09 -3.11 25.98
CA PRO A 298 -9.26 -2.39 26.47
C PRO A 298 -9.99 -1.57 25.37
N TYR A 299 -9.32 -1.35 24.23
CA TYR A 299 -9.89 -0.66 23.06
C TYR A 299 -10.57 -1.62 22.08
N ALA A 300 -10.28 -2.92 22.18
CA ALA A 300 -10.94 -3.99 21.44
C ALA A 300 -12.25 -4.40 22.13
N ASP A 301 -12.27 -4.41 23.46
CA ASP A 301 -13.43 -4.79 24.27
C ASP A 301 -14.63 -3.85 24.07
N GLY A 302 -15.75 -4.37 23.58
CA GLY A 302 -16.96 -3.61 23.27
C GLY A 302 -16.75 -2.51 22.21
N HIS A 303 -15.71 -2.64 21.36
CA HIS A 303 -15.40 -1.67 20.32
C HIS A 303 -16.61 -1.35 19.45
N TYR A 304 -17.28 -2.38 18.93
CA TYR A 304 -18.39 -2.23 17.99
C TYR A 304 -19.65 -1.63 18.64
N ASP A 305 -19.75 -1.68 19.96
CA ASP A 305 -20.86 -1.06 20.70
C ASP A 305 -20.73 0.47 20.77
N ARG A 306 -19.50 1.01 20.67
CA ARG A 306 -19.21 2.45 20.89
C ARG A 306 -18.77 3.19 19.63
N VAL A 307 -18.11 2.49 18.71
CA VAL A 307 -17.42 3.09 17.54
C VAL A 307 -18.34 3.91 16.64
N ASN A 308 -19.62 3.56 16.51
CA ASN A 308 -20.55 4.29 15.63
C ASN A 308 -20.80 5.72 16.11
N ASP A 309 -20.83 5.96 17.42
CA ASP A 309 -21.06 7.30 17.95
C ASP A 309 -19.79 8.15 17.88
N VAL A 310 -18.62 7.55 18.16
CA VAL A 310 -17.31 8.19 17.96
C VAL A 310 -17.10 8.58 16.49
N LEU A 311 -17.43 7.66 15.58
CA LEU A 311 -17.36 7.86 14.13
C LEU A 311 -18.25 9.03 13.70
N PHE A 312 -19.51 9.06 14.14
CA PHE A 312 -20.45 10.11 13.77
C PHE A 312 -20.02 11.48 14.32
N GLY A 313 -19.51 11.54 15.56
CA GLY A 313 -18.97 12.77 16.15
C GLY A 313 -17.80 13.34 15.33
N LEU A 314 -16.81 12.50 14.99
CA LEU A 314 -15.69 12.92 14.15
C LEU A 314 -16.13 13.48 12.80
N LEU A 315 -17.14 12.84 12.17
CA LEU A 315 -17.68 13.29 10.90
C LEU A 315 -18.39 14.65 10.97
N GLN A 316 -18.91 15.04 12.13
CA GLN A 316 -19.52 16.34 12.36
C GLN A 316 -18.49 17.41 12.74
N ASP A 317 -17.47 17.05 13.51
CA ASP A 317 -16.48 17.98 14.08
C ASP A 317 -15.40 18.44 13.08
N GLY A 318 -15.28 17.81 11.92
CA GLY A 318 -14.42 18.35 10.87
C GLY A 318 -14.29 17.50 9.62
N ASP A 319 -13.44 17.99 8.73
CA ASP A 319 -13.27 17.46 7.39
C ASP A 319 -11.89 16.84 7.15
N HIS A 320 -11.00 16.90 8.14
CA HIS A 320 -9.65 16.35 8.04
C HIS A 320 -9.42 15.39 9.21
N MET A 321 -9.30 14.10 8.92
CA MET A 321 -9.05 13.04 9.89
C MET A 321 -7.56 12.70 9.91
N THR A 322 -6.77 13.51 10.64
CA THR A 322 -5.35 13.22 10.88
C THR A 322 -5.20 12.07 11.87
N ARG A 323 -3.99 11.54 11.98
CA ARG A 323 -3.62 10.58 13.01
C ARG A 323 -3.96 11.08 14.41
N GLU A 324 -3.58 12.32 14.74
CA GLU A 324 -3.76 12.92 16.07
C GLU A 324 -5.24 13.03 16.43
N ARG A 325 -6.09 13.46 15.49
CA ARG A 325 -7.53 13.56 15.70
C ARG A 325 -8.18 12.20 15.91
N ILE A 326 -7.76 11.20 15.13
CA ILE A 326 -8.26 9.83 15.28
C ILE A 326 -7.83 9.26 16.64
N GLU A 327 -6.57 9.45 17.03
CA GLU A 327 -6.06 8.98 18.32
C GLU A 327 -6.80 9.66 19.49
N GLN A 328 -7.04 10.97 19.41
CA GLN A 328 -7.76 11.69 20.45
C GLN A 328 -9.18 11.14 20.63
N ALA A 329 -9.96 11.08 19.55
CA ALA A 329 -11.33 10.57 19.60
C ALA A 329 -11.39 9.09 20.00
N ALA A 330 -10.41 8.28 19.57
CA ALA A 330 -10.31 6.89 19.97
C ALA A 330 -10.03 6.70 21.47
N ARG A 331 -9.18 7.55 22.07
CA ARG A 331 -8.94 7.56 23.52
C ARG A 331 -10.21 7.94 24.28
N GLU A 332 -10.86 9.03 23.87
CA GLU A 332 -12.09 9.53 24.51
C GLU A 332 -13.23 8.50 24.42
N GLY A 333 -13.43 7.90 23.25
CA GLY A 333 -14.46 6.88 23.02
C GLY A 333 -14.08 5.45 23.47
N ARG A 334 -12.83 5.25 23.93
CA ARG A 334 -12.25 3.95 24.26
C ARG A 334 -12.44 2.93 23.13
N VAL A 335 -12.09 3.29 21.90
CA VAL A 335 -12.20 2.41 20.71
C VAL A 335 -10.84 2.21 20.06
N CYS A 336 -10.65 1.09 19.35
CA CYS A 336 -9.43 0.86 18.58
C CYS A 336 -9.24 1.97 17.52
N PRO A 337 -8.13 2.73 17.55
CA PRO A 337 -7.91 3.82 16.60
C PRO A 337 -7.69 3.31 15.17
N PHE A 338 -7.10 2.12 15.01
CA PHE A 338 -6.89 1.51 13.69
C PHE A 338 -8.22 1.16 13.01
N GLU A 339 -9.10 0.43 13.70
CA GLU A 339 -10.42 0.09 13.15
C GLU A 339 -11.30 1.33 12.94
N LEU A 340 -11.23 2.32 13.83
CA LEU A 340 -11.90 3.60 13.66
C LEU A 340 -11.44 4.32 12.37
N ALA A 341 -10.13 4.32 12.07
CA ALA A 341 -9.60 4.90 10.84
C ALA A 341 -10.12 4.17 9.58
N LEU A 342 -10.22 2.84 9.64
CA LEU A 342 -10.80 2.05 8.55
C LEU A 342 -12.30 2.32 8.37
N ASP A 343 -13.05 2.51 9.46
CA ASP A 343 -14.45 2.92 9.38
C ASP A 343 -14.61 4.32 8.79
N LEU A 344 -13.82 5.30 9.24
CA LEU A 344 -13.81 6.66 8.72
C LEU A 344 -13.56 6.70 7.21
N SER A 345 -12.70 5.81 6.70
CA SER A 345 -12.39 5.74 5.27
C SER A 345 -13.62 5.50 4.38
N LEU A 346 -14.65 4.82 4.89
CA LEU A 346 -15.90 4.60 4.16
C LEU A 346 -16.65 5.92 3.90
N TRP A 347 -16.57 6.85 4.86
CA TRP A 347 -17.30 8.12 4.87
C TRP A 347 -16.48 9.31 4.36
N CYS A 348 -15.17 9.14 4.16
CA CYS A 348 -14.31 10.19 3.61
C CYS A 348 -14.28 10.16 2.07
N ASP A 349 -14.12 11.33 1.46
CA ASP A 349 -14.06 11.53 0.02
C ASP A 349 -12.69 11.12 -0.55
N CYS A 350 -11.61 11.35 0.19
CA CYS A 350 -10.26 10.87 -0.14
C CYS A 350 -9.61 10.11 1.00
N VAL A 351 -8.96 9.00 0.65
CA VAL A 351 -8.15 8.16 1.54
C VAL A 351 -6.68 8.32 1.15
N ILE A 352 -5.86 8.82 2.08
CA ILE A 352 -4.41 8.93 1.92
C ILE A 352 -3.79 7.72 2.61
N CYS A 353 -3.11 6.84 1.87
CA CYS A 353 -2.65 5.57 2.41
C CYS A 353 -1.40 5.01 1.71
N ASP A 354 -0.85 3.94 2.28
CA ASP A 354 0.27 3.19 1.70
C ASP A 354 -0.16 2.34 0.49
N TYR A 355 0.80 2.00 -0.37
CA TYR A 355 0.61 1.07 -1.50
C TYR A 355 -0.03 -0.25 -1.09
N ASN A 356 0.33 -0.76 0.09
CA ASN A 356 -0.16 -2.05 0.57
C ASN A 356 -1.69 -2.11 0.64
N TYR A 357 -2.37 -0.98 0.89
CA TYR A 357 -3.83 -0.94 1.00
C TYR A 357 -4.56 -1.15 -0.34
N LEU A 358 -3.87 -1.06 -1.48
CA LEU A 358 -4.40 -1.41 -2.80
C LEU A 358 -3.76 -2.67 -3.38
N PHE A 359 -2.44 -2.79 -3.27
CA PHE A 359 -1.67 -3.79 -4.03
C PHE A 359 -1.40 -5.07 -3.24
N ASP A 360 -1.30 -5.03 -1.91
CA ASP A 360 -0.96 -6.22 -1.13
C ASP A 360 -2.05 -7.31 -1.28
N PRO A 361 -1.70 -8.57 -1.57
CA PRO A 361 -2.68 -9.62 -1.84
C PRO A 361 -3.52 -10.00 -0.61
N VAL A 362 -3.06 -9.66 0.60
CA VAL A 362 -3.65 -10.05 1.87
C VAL A 362 -4.21 -8.83 2.62
N MET A 363 -3.46 -7.72 2.63
CA MET A 363 -3.71 -6.52 3.44
C MET A 363 -4.47 -5.40 2.73
N TYR A 364 -4.84 -5.57 1.44
CA TYR A 364 -5.65 -4.57 0.73
C TYR A 364 -6.98 -4.28 1.43
N LEU A 365 -7.56 -3.09 1.18
CA LEU A 365 -8.83 -2.68 1.78
C LEU A 365 -10.02 -3.44 1.19
N LYS A 366 -10.26 -4.65 1.69
CA LYS A 366 -11.39 -5.52 1.28
C LYS A 366 -12.74 -4.79 1.33
N ARG A 367 -12.91 -3.85 2.26
CA ARG A 367 -14.14 -3.04 2.41
C ARG A 367 -14.49 -2.20 1.17
N PHE A 368 -13.51 -1.88 0.32
CA PHE A 368 -13.76 -1.18 -0.95
C PHE A 368 -13.66 -2.09 -2.16
N PHE A 369 -12.79 -3.10 -2.10
CA PHE A 369 -12.31 -3.82 -3.27
C PHE A 369 -12.79 -5.26 -3.38
N ALA A 370 -13.52 -5.78 -2.38
CA ALA A 370 -14.06 -7.14 -2.41
C ALA A 370 -15.31 -7.28 -3.28
N GLU A 371 -16.12 -6.22 -3.39
CA GLU A 371 -17.39 -6.22 -4.15
C GLU A 371 -17.22 -5.86 -5.64
N GLY A 372 -15.97 -5.67 -6.11
CA GLY A 372 -15.64 -5.43 -7.52
C GLY A 372 -15.10 -4.02 -7.80
N ARG A 373 -15.26 -3.58 -9.05
CA ARG A 373 -14.80 -2.27 -9.53
C ARG A 373 -15.71 -1.16 -9.00
N GLY A 374 -15.12 -0.12 -8.42
CA GLY A 374 -15.83 1.10 -8.03
C GLY A 374 -15.40 2.32 -8.85
N GLU A 375 -16.14 3.42 -8.71
CA GLU A 375 -15.83 4.74 -9.30
C GLU A 375 -14.68 5.43 -8.55
N TYR A 376 -13.54 4.74 -8.47
CA TYR A 376 -12.37 5.15 -7.71
C TYR A 376 -11.26 5.68 -8.62
N ALA A 377 -10.59 6.75 -8.20
CA ALA A 377 -9.33 7.17 -8.81
C ALA A 377 -8.16 6.78 -7.91
N PHE A 378 -7.20 6.05 -8.46
CA PHE A 378 -5.94 5.73 -7.82
C PHE A 378 -4.88 6.76 -8.25
N LEU A 379 -4.40 7.57 -7.31
CA LEU A 379 -3.34 8.55 -7.52
C LEU A 379 -2.07 8.02 -6.85
N ILE A 380 -1.12 7.51 -7.63
CA ILE A 380 0.08 6.83 -7.13
C ILE A 380 1.28 7.79 -7.20
N ASP A 381 1.66 8.36 -6.06
CA ASP A 381 2.77 9.29 -5.91
C ASP A 381 4.09 8.59 -5.64
N GLU A 382 5.17 9.07 -6.23
CA GLU A 382 6.48 8.43 -6.22
C GLU A 382 6.43 6.96 -6.68
N ALA A 383 5.67 6.76 -7.76
CA ALA A 383 5.41 5.47 -8.41
C ALA A 383 6.68 4.69 -8.81
N HIS A 384 7.85 5.34 -8.90
CA HIS A 384 9.11 4.64 -9.16
C HIS A 384 9.45 3.59 -8.10
N ASN A 385 8.94 3.73 -6.87
CA ASN A 385 9.15 2.76 -5.79
C ASN A 385 8.20 1.54 -5.88
N LEU A 386 7.12 1.63 -6.64
CA LEU A 386 6.07 0.63 -6.60
C LEU A 386 6.52 -0.73 -7.16
N ALA A 387 7.38 -0.76 -8.19
CA ALA A 387 7.83 -2.01 -8.79
C ALA A 387 8.55 -2.91 -7.78
N ASP A 388 9.51 -2.35 -7.04
CA ASP A 388 10.27 -3.11 -6.03
C ASP A 388 9.37 -3.49 -4.85
N ARG A 389 8.56 -2.54 -4.35
CA ARG A 389 7.57 -2.79 -3.29
C ARG A 389 6.56 -3.88 -3.66
N ALA A 390 6.12 -3.92 -4.91
CA ALA A 390 5.19 -4.92 -5.40
C ALA A 390 5.85 -6.31 -5.48
N ARG A 391 7.12 -6.40 -5.93
CA ARG A 391 7.85 -7.67 -5.87
C ARG A 391 7.99 -8.19 -4.46
N GLU A 392 8.22 -7.31 -3.47
CA GLU A 392 8.21 -7.68 -2.04
C GLU A 392 6.83 -8.18 -1.59
N MET A 393 5.76 -7.41 -1.83
CA MET A 393 4.38 -7.77 -1.44
C MET A 393 3.89 -9.09 -2.06
N TYR A 394 4.35 -9.39 -3.27
CA TYR A 394 3.98 -10.59 -4.02
C TYR A 394 5.00 -11.73 -3.89
N SER A 395 5.99 -11.61 -3.01
CA SER A 395 6.92 -12.69 -2.67
C SER A 395 6.64 -13.22 -1.26
N ALA A 396 6.98 -14.47 -1.01
CA ALA A 396 6.82 -15.08 0.31
C ALA A 396 8.00 -15.98 0.64
N ARG A 397 8.46 -15.93 1.90
CA ARG A 397 9.58 -16.73 2.40
C ARG A 397 9.15 -17.51 3.63
N LEU A 398 9.59 -18.76 3.72
CA LEU A 398 9.49 -19.57 4.93
C LEU A 398 10.85 -20.18 5.29
N ASP A 399 11.13 -20.18 6.59
CA ASP A 399 12.37 -20.69 7.17
C ASP A 399 12.08 -21.95 8.02
N LYS A 400 12.84 -23.02 7.78
CA LYS A 400 12.66 -24.32 8.47
C LYS A 400 12.76 -24.22 10.00
N ALA A 401 13.65 -23.39 10.52
CA ALA A 401 13.93 -23.27 11.96
C ALA A 401 12.65 -23.01 12.78
N MET A 402 11.81 -22.08 12.32
CA MET A 402 10.58 -21.67 13.01
C MET A 402 9.64 -22.87 13.23
N PHE A 403 9.42 -23.69 12.19
CA PHE A 403 8.58 -24.88 12.27
C PHE A 403 9.15 -25.93 13.23
N LEU A 404 10.48 -26.15 13.20
CA LEU A 404 11.14 -27.14 14.05
C LEU A 404 11.15 -26.74 15.53
N GLU A 405 11.37 -25.46 15.81
CA GLU A 405 11.39 -24.92 17.17
C GLU A 405 10.00 -24.99 17.81
N LEU A 406 8.96 -24.51 17.10
CA LEU A 406 7.58 -24.61 17.57
C LEU A 406 7.11 -26.05 17.71
N LYS A 407 7.51 -26.95 16.80
CA LYS A 407 7.22 -28.39 16.92
C LYS A 407 7.69 -28.95 18.26
N ARG A 408 8.88 -28.56 18.72
CA ARG A 408 9.49 -29.05 19.96
C ARG A 408 8.80 -28.50 21.20
N ARG A 409 8.45 -27.21 21.19
CA ARG A 409 7.77 -26.54 22.31
C ARG A 409 6.34 -27.06 22.51
N ILE A 410 5.59 -27.21 21.42
CA ILE A 410 4.16 -27.61 21.44
C ILE A 410 3.96 -29.14 21.54
N ALA A 411 5.00 -29.96 21.39
CA ALA A 411 4.89 -31.43 21.34
C ALA A 411 4.15 -32.07 22.54
N SER A 412 4.31 -31.49 23.73
CA SER A 412 3.63 -31.94 24.95
C SER A 412 2.22 -31.39 25.11
N GLU A 413 1.91 -30.26 24.48
CA GLU A 413 0.63 -29.56 24.59
C GLU A 413 -0.39 -30.12 23.59
N ASP A 414 0.00 -30.25 22.32
CA ASP A 414 -0.88 -30.73 21.26
C ASP A 414 -0.14 -31.60 20.24
N LYS A 415 -0.53 -32.88 20.21
CA LYS A 415 0.07 -33.88 19.30
C LYS A 415 -0.32 -33.68 17.84
N ALA A 416 -1.53 -33.20 17.55
CA ALA A 416 -2.00 -32.97 16.19
C ALA A 416 -1.23 -31.79 15.57
N MET A 417 -1.12 -30.69 16.32
CA MET A 417 -0.35 -29.51 15.95
C MET A 417 1.14 -29.85 15.74
N SER A 418 1.74 -30.58 16.68
CA SER A 418 3.14 -31.03 16.56
C SER A 418 3.37 -31.94 15.34
N LYS A 419 2.40 -32.80 15.00
CA LYS A 419 2.44 -33.62 13.78
C LYS A 419 2.35 -32.75 12.51
N ALA A 420 1.50 -31.74 12.49
CA ALA A 420 1.37 -30.83 11.36
C ALA A 420 2.65 -30.00 11.12
N LEU A 421 3.22 -29.42 12.18
CA LEU A 421 4.52 -28.76 12.15
C LEU A 421 5.63 -29.73 11.67
N GLY A 422 5.57 -30.98 12.13
CA GLY A 422 6.46 -32.05 11.69
C GLY A 422 6.38 -32.32 10.20
N ALA A 423 5.17 -32.42 9.64
CA ALA A 423 4.96 -32.65 8.22
C ALA A 423 5.55 -31.52 7.36
N VAL A 424 5.38 -30.26 7.78
CA VAL A 424 6.00 -29.12 7.09
C VAL A 424 7.54 -29.20 7.16
N ASN A 425 8.10 -29.49 8.33
CA ASN A 425 9.55 -29.65 8.48
C ASN A 425 10.12 -30.79 7.62
N ASP A 426 9.37 -31.89 7.46
CA ASP A 426 9.80 -33.02 6.64
C ASP A 426 9.89 -32.64 5.15
N GLU A 427 9.00 -31.77 4.66
CA GLU A 427 9.07 -31.21 3.30
C GLU A 427 10.31 -30.32 3.10
N PHE A 428 10.69 -29.50 4.10
CA PHE A 428 11.96 -28.76 4.05
C PHE A 428 13.17 -29.70 3.95
N ILE A 429 13.15 -30.83 4.67
CA ILE A 429 14.21 -31.85 4.60
C ILE A 429 14.24 -32.52 3.22
N ALA A 430 13.06 -32.82 2.65
CA ALA A 430 12.96 -33.37 1.30
C ALA A 430 13.54 -32.39 0.25
N LEU A 431 13.18 -31.12 0.32
CA LEU A 431 13.72 -30.06 -0.55
C LEU A 431 15.24 -29.95 -0.44
N ARG A 432 15.78 -30.01 0.79
CA ARG A 432 17.23 -30.03 1.02
C ARG A 432 17.90 -31.22 0.33
N ARG A 433 17.35 -32.43 0.46
CA ARG A 433 17.91 -33.64 -0.19
C ARG A 433 17.95 -33.49 -1.71
N GLN A 434 16.91 -32.92 -2.30
CA GLN A 434 16.84 -32.68 -3.74
C GLN A 434 17.86 -31.63 -4.23
N CYS A 435 18.37 -30.76 -3.35
CA CYS A 435 19.37 -29.77 -3.70
C CYS A 435 20.82 -30.34 -3.76
N GLY A 436 21.05 -31.52 -3.18
CA GLY A 436 22.39 -32.11 -3.09
C GLY A 436 23.39 -31.23 -2.34
N ASP A 437 24.60 -31.09 -2.86
CA ASP A 437 25.67 -30.28 -2.24
C ASP A 437 25.56 -28.78 -2.54
N LYS A 438 24.58 -28.37 -3.34
CA LYS A 438 24.40 -26.97 -3.71
C LYS A 438 23.81 -26.19 -2.54
N ARG A 439 24.52 -25.16 -2.08
CA ARG A 439 24.01 -24.23 -1.04
C ARG A 439 22.83 -23.38 -1.50
N TYR A 440 22.51 -23.41 -2.78
CA TYR A 440 21.51 -22.58 -3.40
C TYR A 440 20.98 -23.22 -4.69
N VAL A 441 19.67 -23.29 -4.84
CA VAL A 441 19.01 -23.85 -6.02
C VAL A 441 17.81 -23.00 -6.43
N GLU A 442 17.68 -22.75 -7.73
CA GLU A 442 16.54 -22.06 -8.35
C GLU A 442 15.71 -23.05 -9.15
N ARG A 443 14.39 -22.91 -9.10
CA ARG A 443 13.43 -23.77 -9.80
C ARG A 443 12.30 -22.93 -10.38
N LEU A 444 11.87 -23.27 -11.59
CA LEU A 444 10.72 -22.64 -12.27
C LEU A 444 9.39 -23.33 -11.93
N LEU A 445 9.35 -24.10 -10.84
CA LEU A 445 8.17 -24.84 -10.41
C LEU A 445 7.87 -24.54 -8.93
N PRO A 446 6.59 -24.45 -8.56
CA PRO A 446 6.17 -24.28 -7.18
C PRO A 446 6.47 -25.53 -6.33
N PRO A 447 6.69 -25.37 -5.01
CA PRO A 447 6.88 -26.50 -4.09
C PRO A 447 5.52 -27.04 -3.59
N ASP A 448 4.77 -27.73 -4.46
CA ASP A 448 3.38 -28.15 -4.19
C ASP A 448 3.20 -29.01 -2.92
N GLU A 449 4.16 -29.90 -2.61
CA GLU A 449 4.10 -30.73 -1.41
C GLU A 449 4.21 -29.89 -0.12
N LEU A 450 5.07 -28.86 -0.14
CA LEU A 450 5.16 -27.90 0.95
C LEU A 450 3.84 -27.14 1.10
N GLY A 451 3.23 -26.71 -0.01
CA GLY A 451 1.90 -26.10 -0.01
C GLY A 451 0.84 -26.99 0.63
N ARG A 452 0.77 -28.28 0.27
CA ARG A 452 -0.15 -29.24 0.91
C ARG A 452 0.10 -29.41 2.40
N ALA A 453 1.35 -29.42 2.83
CA ALA A 453 1.68 -29.50 4.25
C ALA A 453 1.28 -28.23 5.01
N LEU A 454 1.44 -27.05 4.40
CA LEU A 454 1.03 -25.77 4.97
C LEU A 454 -0.48 -25.67 5.13
N VAL A 455 -1.29 -26.13 4.16
CA VAL A 455 -2.76 -26.17 4.30
C VAL A 455 -3.19 -26.97 5.53
N ARG A 456 -2.55 -28.13 5.77
CA ARG A 456 -2.81 -28.94 6.97
C ARG A 456 -2.39 -28.19 8.24
N PHE A 457 -1.21 -27.58 8.24
CA PHE A 457 -0.71 -26.78 9.36
C PHE A 457 -1.65 -25.63 9.71
N THR A 458 -2.13 -24.86 8.73
CA THR A 458 -3.01 -23.72 8.98
C THR A 458 -4.35 -24.16 9.56
N GLY A 459 -4.92 -25.28 9.10
CA GLY A 459 -6.15 -25.85 9.66
C GLY A 459 -6.01 -26.24 11.14
N GLU A 460 -4.94 -26.95 11.48
CA GLU A 460 -4.64 -27.37 12.86
C GLU A 460 -4.31 -26.18 13.77
N CYS A 461 -3.60 -25.19 13.22
CA CYS A 461 -3.20 -23.98 13.94
C CYS A 461 -4.41 -23.17 14.44
N GLU A 462 -5.46 -23.03 13.63
CA GLU A 462 -6.70 -22.38 14.06
C GLU A 462 -7.33 -23.13 15.25
N GLY A 463 -7.35 -24.46 15.21
CA GLY A 463 -7.88 -25.30 16.28
C GLY A 463 -7.07 -25.18 17.57
N PHE A 464 -5.75 -25.14 17.45
CA PHE A 464 -4.83 -24.95 18.57
C PHE A 464 -5.03 -23.59 19.24
N LEU A 465 -5.00 -22.50 18.47
CA LEU A 465 -5.12 -21.13 19.00
C LEU A 465 -6.45 -20.88 19.74
N ARG A 466 -7.51 -21.64 19.40
CA ARG A 466 -8.78 -21.60 20.14
C ARG A 466 -8.74 -22.40 21.44
N ARG A 467 -8.14 -23.61 21.42
CA ARG A 467 -8.08 -24.50 22.59
C ARG A 467 -7.04 -24.06 23.63
N HIS A 468 -6.01 -23.35 23.16
CA HIS A 468 -4.83 -22.98 23.93
C HIS A 468 -4.54 -21.48 23.80
N ALA A 469 -5.57 -20.64 23.96
CA ALA A 469 -5.46 -19.18 23.79
C ALA A 469 -4.42 -18.53 24.72
N ASP A 470 -4.18 -19.12 25.90
CA ASP A 470 -3.20 -18.65 26.90
C ASP A 470 -1.81 -19.31 26.77
N SER A 471 -1.56 -20.11 25.72
CA SER A 471 -0.26 -20.75 25.53
C SER A 471 0.82 -19.68 25.32
N PRO A 472 2.00 -19.79 25.98
CA PRO A 472 3.09 -18.85 25.78
C PRO A 472 3.64 -18.86 24.35
N ASP A 473 3.40 -19.93 23.59
CA ASP A 473 3.83 -20.06 22.19
C ASP A 473 2.79 -19.52 21.19
N ALA A 474 1.61 -19.09 21.65
CA ALA A 474 0.55 -18.59 20.78
C ALA A 474 0.97 -17.38 19.90
N PRO A 475 1.76 -16.39 20.37
CA PRO A 475 2.21 -15.28 19.52
C PRO A 475 3.12 -15.74 18.37
N ASP A 476 4.12 -16.58 18.66
CA ASP A 476 5.04 -17.12 17.65
C ASP A 476 4.31 -18.00 16.63
N LEU A 477 3.36 -18.82 17.11
CA LEU A 477 2.55 -19.66 16.25
C LEU A 477 1.60 -18.82 15.37
N LEU A 478 1.04 -17.73 15.90
CA LEU A 478 0.19 -16.81 15.16
C LEU A 478 0.98 -16.08 14.05
N GLN A 479 2.22 -15.67 14.34
CA GLN A 479 3.10 -15.12 13.31
C GLN A 479 3.37 -16.14 12.20
N LEU A 480 3.75 -17.37 12.56
CA LEU A 480 4.00 -18.45 11.60
C LEU A 480 2.75 -18.82 10.79
N TYR A 481 1.58 -18.73 11.41
CA TYR A 481 0.29 -18.91 10.75
C TYR A 481 0.05 -17.84 9.67
N PHE A 482 0.30 -16.56 9.96
CA PHE A 482 0.19 -15.50 8.97
C PHE A 482 1.22 -15.64 7.84
N ASP A 483 2.45 -16.02 8.16
CA ASP A 483 3.49 -16.29 7.16
C ASP A 483 3.08 -17.45 6.23
N ALA A 484 2.49 -18.52 6.80
CA ALA A 484 1.97 -19.64 6.03
C ALA A 484 0.77 -19.25 5.15
N LEU A 485 -0.17 -18.44 5.65
CA LEU A 485 -1.29 -17.93 4.86
C LEU A 485 -0.82 -17.04 3.71
N LEU A 486 0.13 -16.15 3.95
CA LEU A 486 0.75 -15.35 2.90
C LEU A 486 1.42 -16.25 1.86
N TYR A 487 2.19 -17.25 2.31
CA TYR A 487 2.87 -18.19 1.41
C TYR A 487 1.88 -18.97 0.55
N LEU A 488 0.81 -19.49 1.12
CA LEU A 488 -0.27 -20.15 0.38
C LEU A 488 -0.93 -19.18 -0.61
N LYS A 489 -1.16 -17.92 -0.19
CA LYS A 489 -1.74 -16.91 -1.08
C LYS A 489 -0.84 -16.59 -2.27
N ILE A 490 0.47 -16.48 -2.07
CA ILE A 490 1.42 -16.29 -3.16
C ILE A 490 1.52 -17.54 -4.04
N LEU A 491 1.40 -18.73 -3.46
CA LEU A 491 1.38 -19.99 -4.21
C LEU A 491 0.19 -20.06 -5.17
N GLU A 492 -0.99 -19.52 -4.79
CA GLU A 492 -2.14 -19.39 -5.70
C GLU A 492 -1.89 -18.44 -6.89
N LEU A 493 -1.06 -17.43 -6.69
CA LEU A 493 -0.69 -16.43 -7.71
C LEU A 493 0.50 -16.87 -8.57
N TYR A 494 1.12 -18.02 -8.26
CA TYR A 494 2.36 -18.45 -8.87
C TYR A 494 2.15 -18.84 -10.35
N ASP A 495 2.83 -18.12 -11.24
CA ASP A 495 2.82 -18.35 -12.70
C ASP A 495 4.27 -18.35 -13.27
N GLU A 496 4.42 -18.21 -14.59
CA GLU A 496 5.73 -18.14 -15.25
C GLU A 496 6.58 -16.91 -14.88
N LYS A 497 5.99 -15.92 -14.19
CA LYS A 497 6.68 -14.73 -13.67
C LYS A 497 7.24 -14.95 -12.27
N TYR A 498 7.13 -16.17 -11.75
CA TYR A 498 7.67 -16.57 -10.47
C TYR A 498 8.86 -17.52 -10.58
N LEU A 499 9.59 -17.60 -9.47
CA LEU A 499 10.72 -18.48 -9.27
C LEU A 499 10.67 -19.00 -7.83
N THR A 500 10.99 -20.28 -7.64
CA THR A 500 11.23 -20.86 -6.31
C THR A 500 12.72 -20.91 -6.02
N ALA A 501 13.16 -20.16 -5.02
CA ALA A 501 14.54 -20.16 -4.55
C ALA A 501 14.67 -20.97 -3.25
N VAL A 502 15.64 -21.87 -3.20
CA VAL A 502 15.98 -22.67 -2.01
C VAL A 502 17.38 -22.32 -1.55
N GLU A 503 17.51 -21.85 -0.30
CA GLU A 503 18.77 -21.46 0.34
C GLU A 503 19.12 -22.42 1.47
N LEU A 504 20.38 -22.89 1.50
CA LEU A 504 20.87 -23.83 2.51
C LEU A 504 22.10 -23.28 3.23
N TRP A 505 22.07 -23.30 4.56
CA TRP A 505 23.22 -23.02 5.42
C TRP A 505 23.17 -23.89 6.67
N GLY A 506 24.26 -24.58 7.01
CA GLY A 506 24.23 -25.54 8.13
C GLY A 506 23.12 -26.58 7.94
N SER A 507 22.24 -26.76 8.92
CA SER A 507 21.00 -27.57 8.85
C SER A 507 19.78 -26.83 8.31
N GLU A 508 19.90 -25.54 8.07
CA GLU A 508 18.78 -24.68 7.70
C GLU A 508 18.47 -24.72 6.22
N VAL A 509 17.19 -24.49 5.96
CA VAL A 509 16.57 -24.48 4.65
C VAL A 509 15.58 -23.33 4.67
N ALA A 510 15.69 -22.44 3.71
CA ALA A 510 14.66 -21.47 3.43
C ALA A 510 14.18 -21.59 2.00
N VAL A 511 12.88 -21.38 1.83
CA VAL A 511 12.22 -21.46 0.53
C VAL A 511 11.51 -20.13 0.31
N THR A 512 11.82 -19.49 -0.81
CA THR A 512 11.25 -18.20 -1.19
C THR A 512 10.55 -18.33 -2.55
N LEU A 513 9.26 -18.00 -2.60
CA LEU A 513 8.53 -17.74 -3.84
C LEU A 513 8.83 -16.30 -4.24
N CYS A 514 9.56 -16.11 -5.33
CA CYS A 514 10.07 -14.82 -5.76
C CYS A 514 9.25 -14.31 -6.95
N CYS A 515 8.54 -13.20 -6.78
CA CYS A 515 7.89 -12.48 -7.88
C CYS A 515 8.95 -11.71 -8.69
N LEU A 516 9.10 -12.05 -9.97
CA LEU A 516 10.09 -11.41 -10.87
C LEU A 516 9.47 -10.22 -11.62
N ASP A 517 8.21 -10.35 -12.02
CA ASP A 517 7.44 -9.32 -12.72
C ASP A 517 6.03 -9.17 -12.11
N PRO A 518 5.77 -8.07 -11.37
CA PRO A 518 4.49 -7.83 -10.72
C PRO A 518 3.44 -7.17 -11.64
N SER A 519 3.75 -6.88 -12.91
CA SER A 519 2.91 -6.08 -13.81
C SER A 519 1.45 -6.55 -13.90
N GLY A 520 1.22 -7.86 -14.03
CA GLY A 520 -0.13 -8.44 -14.14
C GLY A 520 -0.93 -8.36 -12.84
N LEU A 521 -0.26 -8.51 -11.70
CA LEU A 521 -0.87 -8.39 -10.38
C LEU A 521 -1.21 -6.94 -10.04
N ILE A 522 -0.31 -6.00 -10.39
CA ILE A 522 -0.56 -4.56 -10.31
C ILE A 522 -1.79 -4.21 -11.15
N ARG A 523 -1.84 -4.65 -12.42
CA ARG A 523 -3.00 -4.40 -13.30
C ARG A 523 -4.30 -4.91 -12.70
N THR A 524 -4.32 -6.13 -12.18
CA THR A 524 -5.48 -6.71 -11.50
C THR A 524 -5.94 -5.86 -10.30
N ALA A 525 -5.00 -5.25 -9.57
CA ALA A 525 -5.34 -4.31 -8.51
C ALA A 525 -5.90 -2.98 -9.04
N LEU A 526 -5.37 -2.45 -10.15
CA LEU A 526 -5.86 -1.22 -10.77
C LEU A 526 -7.27 -1.38 -11.35
N ASP A 527 -7.63 -2.57 -11.85
CA ASP A 527 -8.95 -2.85 -12.43
C ASP A 527 -10.09 -2.75 -11.40
N ARG A 528 -9.77 -2.66 -10.10
CA ARG A 528 -10.72 -2.38 -9.00
C ARG A 528 -11.21 -0.94 -8.98
N GLY A 529 -10.59 -0.05 -9.74
CA GLY A 529 -10.95 1.36 -9.84
C GLY A 529 -11.28 1.77 -11.26
N ARG A 530 -11.76 3.00 -11.40
CA ARG A 530 -12.09 3.62 -12.68
C ARG A 530 -10.84 4.05 -13.43
N ALA A 531 -9.88 4.65 -12.73
CA ALA A 531 -8.68 5.23 -13.34
C ALA A 531 -7.46 5.17 -12.41
N ALA A 532 -6.28 5.12 -13.02
CA ALA A 532 -5.00 5.10 -12.31
C ALA A 532 -4.03 6.15 -12.89
N VAL A 533 -3.44 6.97 -12.02
CA VAL A 533 -2.44 7.95 -12.41
C VAL A 533 -1.18 7.76 -11.58
N PHE A 534 -0.12 7.30 -12.24
CA PHE A 534 1.22 7.19 -11.70
C PHE A 534 1.99 8.48 -11.95
N PHE A 535 2.59 9.05 -10.92
CA PHE A 535 3.40 10.26 -11.08
C PHE A 535 4.64 10.23 -10.21
N SER A 536 5.76 10.69 -10.78
CA SER A 536 7.03 10.85 -10.07
C SER A 536 8.00 11.73 -10.85
N ALA A 537 8.99 12.30 -10.15
CA ALA A 537 10.10 13.01 -10.81
C ALA A 537 11.02 12.08 -11.61
N THR A 538 11.19 10.85 -11.14
CA THR A 538 12.17 9.89 -11.66
C THR A 538 11.52 8.70 -12.31
N LEU A 539 10.35 8.90 -12.94
CA LEU A 539 9.67 7.89 -13.74
C LEU A 539 10.31 7.79 -15.13
N THR A 540 11.60 7.43 -15.19
CA THR A 540 12.38 7.39 -16.44
C THR A 540 13.18 6.09 -16.54
N PRO A 541 13.18 5.41 -17.71
CA PRO A 541 12.34 5.65 -18.89
C PRO A 541 10.85 5.39 -18.62
N LEU A 542 9.96 6.18 -19.23
CA LEU A 542 8.51 5.99 -19.06
C LEU A 542 8.05 4.64 -19.59
N ASP A 543 8.64 4.14 -20.68
CA ASP A 543 8.26 2.86 -21.27
C ASP A 543 8.60 1.68 -20.35
N TYR A 544 9.75 1.74 -19.68
CA TYR A 544 10.13 0.76 -18.66
C TYR A 544 9.12 0.73 -17.51
N PHE A 545 8.85 1.89 -16.91
CA PHE A 545 7.93 1.99 -15.79
C PHE A 545 6.50 1.62 -16.17
N SER A 546 6.04 2.05 -17.34
CA SER A 546 4.74 1.66 -17.86
C SER A 546 4.62 0.15 -17.98
N ALA A 547 5.65 -0.55 -18.48
CA ALA A 547 5.61 -2.00 -18.61
C ALA A 547 5.58 -2.71 -17.25
N VAL A 548 6.48 -2.36 -16.31
CA VAL A 548 6.58 -3.06 -15.02
C VAL A 548 5.46 -2.71 -14.04
N LEU A 549 4.77 -1.57 -14.23
CA LEU A 549 3.67 -1.11 -13.38
C LEU A 549 2.28 -1.42 -13.97
N GLY A 550 2.19 -2.35 -14.94
CA GLY A 550 0.91 -2.86 -15.46
C GLY A 550 0.22 -1.96 -16.50
N GLY A 551 0.97 -1.04 -17.11
CA GLY A 551 0.50 -0.23 -18.24
C GLY A 551 0.49 -1.02 -19.56
N ASP A 552 -0.37 -0.58 -20.46
CA ASP A 552 -0.60 -1.11 -21.81
C ASP A 552 -0.25 -0.08 -22.89
N GLU A 553 -0.64 -0.35 -24.14
CA GLU A 553 -0.45 0.54 -25.28
C GLU A 553 -1.35 1.79 -25.21
N ASP A 554 -2.56 1.65 -24.65
CA ASP A 554 -3.53 2.74 -24.48
C ASP A 554 -3.16 3.66 -23.29
N SER A 555 -2.24 3.22 -22.44
CA SER A 555 -1.76 3.98 -21.29
C SER A 555 -1.05 5.26 -21.72
N ARG A 556 -1.54 6.39 -21.21
CA ARG A 556 -1.00 7.71 -21.51
C ARG A 556 0.37 7.90 -20.87
N ARG A 557 1.34 8.40 -21.63
CA ARG A 557 2.69 8.66 -21.13
C ARG A 557 3.01 10.13 -21.36
N ILE A 558 3.29 10.87 -20.29
CA ILE A 558 3.68 12.28 -20.39
C ILE A 558 4.96 12.53 -19.62
N ALA A 559 5.88 13.27 -20.24
CA ALA A 559 7.07 13.81 -19.58
C ALA A 559 6.98 15.34 -19.60
N LEU A 560 6.92 15.93 -18.42
CA LEU A 560 6.85 17.39 -18.27
C LEU A 560 8.26 17.97 -18.24
N PRO A 561 8.49 19.13 -18.89
CA PRO A 561 9.76 19.82 -18.80
C PRO A 561 10.00 20.31 -17.37
N SER A 562 11.28 20.46 -17.02
CA SER A 562 11.67 21.12 -15.76
C SER A 562 11.05 22.52 -15.69
N PRO A 563 10.48 22.93 -14.54
CA PRO A 563 10.06 24.30 -14.35
C PRO A 563 11.25 25.26 -14.17
N PHE A 564 12.45 24.73 -13.90
CA PHE A 564 13.65 25.52 -13.60
C PHE A 564 14.41 25.92 -14.86
N GLU A 565 14.98 27.13 -14.84
CA GLU A 565 15.87 27.62 -15.89
C GLU A 565 17.13 26.75 -15.97
N ARG A 566 17.57 26.42 -17.19
CA ARG A 566 18.72 25.53 -17.40
C ARG A 566 20.01 26.12 -16.81
N ASP A 567 20.12 27.44 -16.81
CA ASP A 567 21.31 28.15 -16.33
C ASP A 567 21.43 28.17 -14.80
N HIS A 568 20.41 27.69 -14.08
CA HIS A 568 20.46 27.54 -12.62
C HIS A 568 21.13 26.22 -12.18
N LEU A 569 21.29 25.24 -13.07
CA LEU A 569 21.95 23.96 -12.77
C LEU A 569 23.20 23.77 -13.63
N LYS A 570 24.37 23.76 -13.02
CA LYS A 570 25.59 23.32 -13.72
C LYS A 570 25.76 21.81 -13.56
N LEU A 571 25.53 21.07 -14.63
CA LEU A 571 25.78 19.62 -14.68
C LEU A 571 27.15 19.32 -15.31
N LEU A 572 28.04 18.71 -14.52
CA LEU A 572 29.41 18.36 -14.91
C LEU A 572 29.58 16.83 -14.87
N ILE A 573 30.33 16.27 -15.83
CA ILE A 573 30.65 14.83 -15.86
C ILE A 573 32.17 14.66 -15.85
N ALA A 574 32.68 13.99 -14.82
CA ALA A 574 34.06 13.55 -14.73
C ALA A 574 34.21 12.15 -15.34
N ASP A 575 34.38 12.09 -16.66
CA ASP A 575 34.39 10.85 -17.46
C ASP A 575 35.74 10.09 -17.47
N ARG A 576 36.73 10.57 -16.71
CA ARG A 576 38.08 9.97 -16.63
C ARG A 576 38.31 9.13 -15.39
N ILE A 577 37.32 9.00 -14.52
CA ILE A 577 37.39 8.22 -13.28
C ILE A 577 36.50 6.99 -13.42
N SER A 578 37.06 5.79 -13.30
CA SER A 578 36.28 4.55 -13.19
C SER A 578 36.06 4.22 -11.71
N THR A 579 34.81 3.98 -11.31
CA THR A 579 34.49 3.56 -9.93
C THR A 579 34.12 2.06 -9.85
N ARG A 580 34.44 1.28 -10.89
CA ARG A 580 34.24 -0.18 -10.91
C ARG A 580 35.12 -0.83 -9.85
N TYR A 581 34.69 -1.96 -9.29
CA TYR A 581 35.35 -2.62 -8.15
C TYR A 581 36.87 -2.80 -8.34
N ARG A 582 37.31 -3.16 -9.56
CA ARG A 582 38.73 -3.36 -9.91
C ARG A 582 39.57 -2.08 -9.90
N ASP A 583 38.95 -0.92 -10.12
CA ASP A 583 39.63 0.37 -10.27
C ASP A 583 39.48 1.25 -9.02
N ARG A 584 38.71 0.80 -8.01
CA ARG A 584 38.34 1.61 -6.85
C ARG A 584 39.53 2.13 -6.06
N GLU A 585 40.52 1.28 -5.80
CA GLU A 585 41.73 1.66 -5.06
C GLU A 585 42.47 2.81 -5.75
N GLY A 586 42.65 2.74 -7.07
CA GLY A 586 43.28 3.81 -7.86
C GLY A 586 42.43 5.08 -7.99
N SER A 587 41.11 4.97 -7.82
CA SER A 587 40.18 6.11 -7.93
C SER A 587 40.01 6.92 -6.63
N LEU A 588 40.44 6.41 -5.47
CA LEU A 588 40.21 7.06 -4.15
C LEU A 588 40.71 8.50 -4.10
N ARG A 589 41.98 8.70 -4.44
CA ARG A 589 42.62 10.02 -4.42
C ARG A 589 42.04 10.97 -5.50
N PRO A 590 41.91 10.56 -6.78
CA PRO A 590 41.23 11.39 -7.79
C PRO A 590 39.83 11.86 -7.39
N VAL A 591 39.02 10.99 -6.76
CA VAL A 591 37.68 11.36 -6.31
C VAL A 591 37.74 12.35 -5.14
N ALA A 592 38.61 12.12 -4.15
CA ALA A 592 38.78 13.02 -3.02
C ALA A 592 39.25 14.43 -3.46
N GLU A 593 40.20 14.50 -4.40
CA GLU A 593 40.67 15.75 -4.99
C GLU A 593 39.55 16.47 -5.77
N LEU A 594 38.75 15.73 -6.55
CA LEU A 594 37.59 16.30 -7.26
C LEU A 594 36.55 16.89 -6.30
N ILE A 595 36.23 16.19 -5.20
CA ILE A 595 35.31 16.69 -4.17
C ILE A 595 35.89 17.96 -3.56
N ALA A 596 37.18 17.95 -3.17
CA ALA A 596 37.85 19.11 -2.60
C ALA A 596 37.78 20.34 -3.50
N ARG A 597 38.05 20.19 -4.81
CA ARG A 597 37.93 21.30 -5.77
C ARG A 597 36.50 21.81 -5.92
N THR A 598 35.53 20.90 -5.89
CA THR A 598 34.11 21.26 -6.00
C THR A 598 33.67 22.13 -4.83
N VAL A 599 33.99 21.71 -3.59
CA VAL A 599 33.54 22.39 -2.38
C VAL A 599 34.35 23.65 -2.07
N GLN A 600 35.58 23.77 -2.58
CA GLN A 600 36.40 24.99 -2.47
C GLN A 600 35.98 26.08 -3.46
N ALA A 601 35.18 25.77 -4.49
CA ALA A 601 34.79 26.75 -5.50
C ALA A 601 33.76 27.77 -4.98
N LYS A 602 32.95 27.39 -3.99
CA LYS A 602 31.97 28.25 -3.31
C LYS A 602 31.67 27.71 -1.92
N ASP A 603 31.70 28.57 -0.92
CA ASP A 603 31.33 28.18 0.44
C ASP A 603 29.83 27.85 0.53
N GLY A 604 29.51 26.77 1.23
CA GLY A 604 28.14 26.34 1.48
C GLY A 604 28.02 24.84 1.73
N ASN A 605 26.79 24.33 1.58
CA ASN A 605 26.45 22.97 1.94
C ASN A 605 26.46 22.03 0.72
N TYR A 606 27.15 20.89 0.85
CA TYR A 606 27.29 19.88 -0.20
C TYR A 606 26.95 18.48 0.28
N LEU A 607 26.37 17.67 -0.60
CA LEU A 607 26.17 16.24 -0.38
C LEU A 607 26.97 15.41 -1.40
N VAL A 608 27.66 14.39 -0.92
CA VAL A 608 28.44 13.47 -1.73
C VAL A 608 27.89 12.06 -1.56
N TYR A 609 27.45 11.46 -2.67
CA TYR A 609 26.83 10.15 -2.68
C TYR A 609 27.77 9.06 -3.22
N PHE A 610 27.81 7.92 -2.53
CA PHE A 610 28.69 6.79 -2.85
C PHE A 610 27.91 5.48 -3.05
N PRO A 611 28.41 4.53 -3.85
CA PRO A 611 27.73 3.26 -4.12
C PRO A 611 27.78 2.27 -2.94
N SER A 612 28.68 2.45 -1.96
CA SER A 612 28.78 1.57 -0.79
C SER A 612 29.47 2.26 0.39
N TYR A 613 29.13 1.86 1.62
CA TYR A 613 29.74 2.36 2.86
C TYR A 613 31.26 2.24 2.86
N GLN A 614 31.80 1.10 2.42
CA GLN A 614 33.25 0.88 2.38
C GLN A 614 33.96 1.96 1.53
N TYR A 615 33.49 2.17 0.30
CA TYR A 615 34.11 3.12 -0.61
C TYR A 615 33.90 4.58 -0.16
N MET A 616 32.76 4.88 0.46
CA MET A 616 32.51 6.17 1.12
C MET A 616 33.54 6.45 2.21
N ASN A 617 33.78 5.49 3.11
CA ASN A 617 34.73 5.63 4.22
C ASN A 617 36.17 5.81 3.72
N ASP A 618 36.57 5.04 2.70
CA ASP A 618 37.90 5.13 2.12
C ASP A 618 38.16 6.50 1.48
N VAL A 619 37.19 7.03 0.71
CA VAL A 619 37.28 8.37 0.12
C VAL A 619 37.18 9.47 1.18
N TYR A 620 36.34 9.30 2.20
CA TYR A 620 36.22 10.23 3.32
C TYR A 620 37.54 10.40 4.08
N ALA A 621 38.26 9.31 4.34
CA ALA A 621 39.59 9.36 4.94
C ALA A 621 40.60 10.12 4.06
N ALA A 622 40.58 9.91 2.74
CA ALA A 622 41.42 10.65 1.81
C ALA A 622 41.05 12.15 1.74
N PHE A 623 39.76 12.47 1.75
CA PHE A 623 39.25 13.85 1.70
C PHE A 623 39.61 14.64 2.96
N THR A 624 39.39 14.08 4.15
CA THR A 624 39.69 14.74 5.42
C THR A 624 41.18 15.02 5.60
N ALA A 625 42.04 14.17 5.04
CA ALA A 625 43.48 14.44 4.97
C ALA A 625 43.83 15.63 4.05
N LEU A 626 43.08 15.82 2.95
CA LEU A 626 43.28 16.93 2.01
C LEU A 626 42.68 18.25 2.50
N CYS A 627 41.54 18.20 3.19
CA CYS A 627 40.75 19.35 3.61
C CYS A 627 40.43 19.32 5.12
N PRO A 628 41.43 19.45 6.02
CA PRO A 628 41.24 19.28 7.46
C PRO A 628 40.44 20.41 8.14
N ARG A 629 40.13 21.49 7.42
CA ARG A 629 39.40 22.67 7.93
C ARG A 629 37.94 22.72 7.47
N THR A 630 37.51 21.80 6.61
CA THR A 630 36.15 21.72 6.11
C THR A 630 35.30 20.92 7.08
N ASP A 631 34.11 21.40 7.41
CA ASP A 631 33.21 20.67 8.30
C ASP A 631 32.59 19.49 7.52
N THR A 632 32.54 18.32 8.14
CA THR A 632 32.07 17.10 7.47
C THR A 632 31.09 16.30 8.33
N LEU A 633 30.16 15.63 7.66
CA LEU A 633 29.24 14.66 8.28
C LEU A 633 29.37 13.33 7.54
N LEU A 634 29.39 12.22 8.27
CA LEU A 634 29.50 10.87 7.70
C LEU A 634 28.27 10.05 8.09
N GLN A 635 27.58 9.52 7.10
CA GLN A 635 26.47 8.60 7.34
C GLN A 635 26.98 7.29 7.96
N LEU A 636 26.45 6.94 9.12
CA LEU A 636 26.75 5.65 9.78
C LEU A 636 25.73 4.58 9.38
N SER A 637 26.15 3.32 9.47
CA SER A 637 25.24 2.18 9.26
C SER A 637 24.35 2.00 10.49
N GLY A 638 23.04 1.85 10.28
CA GLY A 638 22.09 1.59 11.37
C GLY A 638 21.64 2.82 12.15
N MET A 639 21.79 4.04 11.60
CA MET A 639 21.32 5.26 12.27
C MET A 639 19.82 5.19 12.59
N SER A 640 19.44 5.63 13.80
CA SER A 640 18.06 5.81 14.23
C SER A 640 17.35 6.92 13.44
N GLU A 641 16.03 7.05 13.58
CA GLU A 641 15.28 8.15 12.94
C GLU A 641 15.72 9.52 13.46
N GLU A 642 15.90 9.65 14.78
CA GLU A 642 16.40 10.86 15.45
C GLU A 642 17.81 11.25 14.97
N GLU A 643 18.74 10.30 14.90
CA GLU A 643 20.11 10.56 14.41
C GLU A 643 20.13 11.04 12.96
N ARG A 644 19.17 10.57 12.14
CA ARG A 644 19.03 11.03 10.75
C ARG A 644 18.47 12.44 10.70
N GLU A 645 17.48 12.76 11.53
CA GLU A 645 16.93 14.12 11.63
C GLU A 645 18.02 15.11 12.07
N ASP A 646 18.82 14.76 13.08
CA ASP A 646 19.95 15.54 13.54
C ASP A 646 21.00 15.77 12.45
N PHE A 647 21.34 14.72 11.68
CA PHE A 647 22.25 14.83 10.53
C PHE A 647 21.75 15.88 9.53
N LEU A 648 20.45 15.89 9.26
CA LEU A 648 19.82 16.79 8.28
C LEU A 648 19.64 18.21 8.82
N ALA A 649 19.40 18.36 10.12
CA ALA A 649 19.28 19.64 10.78
C ALA A 649 20.57 20.48 10.67
N ARG A 650 21.74 19.83 10.56
CA ARG A 650 23.04 20.50 10.35
C ARG A 650 23.17 21.22 9.00
N PHE A 651 22.36 20.87 8.00
CA PHE A 651 22.31 21.56 6.71
C PHE A 651 21.46 22.83 6.82
N ASP A 652 22.04 23.86 7.45
CA ASP A 652 21.41 25.16 7.67
C ASP A 652 22.00 26.22 6.73
N ARG A 653 21.20 27.25 6.39
CA ARG A 653 21.64 28.40 5.59
C ARG A 653 22.62 29.30 6.35
N ALA A 654 22.58 29.28 7.68
CA ALA A 654 23.45 30.08 8.54
C ALA A 654 24.86 29.50 8.70
N ASN A 655 25.19 28.38 8.03
CA ASN A 655 26.53 27.81 8.07
C ASN A 655 27.53 28.77 7.41
N GLU A 656 28.39 29.39 8.23
CA GLU A 656 29.46 30.29 7.76
C GLU A 656 30.63 29.55 7.10
N ARG A 657 30.72 28.22 7.31
CA ARG A 657 31.75 27.35 6.76
C ARG A 657 31.14 26.29 5.87
N THR A 658 31.93 25.82 4.91
CA THR A 658 31.55 24.72 4.04
C THR A 658 31.33 23.44 4.83
N LEU A 659 30.14 22.86 4.65
CA LEU A 659 29.73 21.59 5.21
C LEU A 659 29.60 20.55 4.10
N VAL A 660 30.21 19.38 4.29
CA VAL A 660 30.14 18.27 3.32
C VAL A 660 29.61 17.01 4.00
N GLY A 661 28.41 16.58 3.59
CA GLY A 661 27.85 15.30 4.01
C GLY A 661 28.21 14.16 3.07
N PHE A 662 28.72 13.06 3.63
CA PHE A 662 29.06 11.83 2.92
C PHE A 662 27.97 10.79 3.18
N CYS A 663 27.28 10.38 2.12
CA CYS A 663 26.12 9.49 2.19
C CYS A 663 26.21 8.34 1.18
N VAL A 664 25.49 7.26 1.44
CA VAL A 664 25.31 6.15 0.48
C VAL A 664 24.13 6.47 -0.45
N LEU A 665 24.33 6.20 -1.73
CA LEU A 665 23.34 6.41 -2.80
C LEU A 665 22.21 5.37 -2.72
N GLY A 666 20.95 5.82 -2.82
CA GLY A 666 19.77 4.95 -2.73
C GLY A 666 19.29 4.69 -1.29
N GLY A 667 19.64 5.56 -0.35
CA GLY A 667 19.11 5.56 1.01
C GLY A 667 18.11 6.70 1.26
N ILE A 668 17.71 6.88 2.52
CA ILE A 668 16.79 7.96 2.91
C ILE A 668 17.32 9.35 2.52
N TYR A 669 18.65 9.52 2.48
CA TYR A 669 19.32 10.77 2.14
C TYR A 669 19.27 11.14 0.64
N SER A 670 18.94 10.20 -0.26
CA SER A 670 18.72 10.50 -1.68
C SER A 670 17.23 10.67 -2.03
N GLU A 671 16.32 10.20 -1.17
CA GLU A 671 14.90 10.07 -1.51
C GLU A 671 13.95 10.93 -0.64
N GLY A 672 14.26 11.18 0.64
CA GLY A 672 13.29 11.71 1.62
C GLY A 672 13.50 13.13 2.15
N ILE A 673 14.64 13.78 1.87
CA ILE A 673 14.98 15.06 2.51
C ILE A 673 14.44 16.27 1.72
N ASP A 674 13.99 17.32 2.42
CA ASP A 674 13.70 18.67 1.88
C ASP A 674 14.73 19.74 2.29
N LEU A 675 15.86 19.83 1.55
CA LEU A 675 16.84 20.92 1.68
C LEU A 675 16.57 21.96 0.57
N LYS A 676 15.88 23.05 0.88
CA LYS A 676 15.51 24.12 -0.08
C LYS A 676 16.48 25.31 -0.07
N GLY A 677 16.79 25.87 -1.23
CA GLY A 677 17.69 27.02 -1.38
C GLY A 677 19.11 26.71 -0.93
N ASP A 678 19.75 27.67 -0.26
CA ASP A 678 21.17 27.58 0.13
C ASP A 678 21.48 26.50 1.20
N ARG A 679 20.47 25.74 1.63
CA ARG A 679 20.67 24.55 2.47
C ARG A 679 21.41 23.43 1.73
N LEU A 680 21.42 23.44 0.39
CA LEU A 680 22.21 22.54 -0.43
C LEU A 680 22.55 23.19 -1.78
N ILE A 681 23.80 23.60 -1.97
CA ILE A 681 24.23 24.32 -3.18
C ILE A 681 24.93 23.42 -4.20
N GLY A 682 25.27 22.19 -3.83
CA GLY A 682 25.85 21.24 -4.76
C GLY A 682 25.79 19.80 -4.31
N THR A 683 25.90 18.91 -5.29
CA THR A 683 25.94 17.46 -5.07
C THR A 683 26.98 16.81 -5.97
N VAL A 684 27.71 15.85 -5.41
CA VAL A 684 28.64 14.99 -6.15
C VAL A 684 28.12 13.56 -6.07
N VAL A 685 27.86 12.94 -7.23
CA VAL A 685 27.38 11.55 -7.31
C VAL A 685 28.51 10.68 -7.84
N VAL A 686 29.07 9.85 -6.96
CA VAL A 686 30.18 8.95 -7.30
C VAL A 686 29.63 7.60 -7.72
N GLY A 687 29.93 7.20 -8.96
CA GLY A 687 29.43 5.98 -9.58
C GLY A 687 27.97 6.07 -10.05
N VAL A 688 27.59 5.12 -10.91
CA VAL A 688 26.25 5.10 -11.55
C VAL A 688 25.13 4.45 -10.70
N GLY A 689 25.35 4.31 -9.40
CA GLY A 689 24.33 3.85 -8.46
C GLY A 689 23.76 2.45 -8.68
N LEU A 690 24.48 1.57 -9.38
CA LEU A 690 24.00 0.19 -9.61
C LEU A 690 23.60 -0.47 -8.29
N PRO A 691 22.44 -1.16 -8.25
CA PRO A 691 22.11 -2.06 -7.14
C PRO A 691 23.28 -2.97 -6.80
N GLN A 692 23.38 -3.40 -5.53
CA GLN A 692 24.40 -4.37 -5.16
C GLN A 692 24.23 -5.62 -6.03
N MET A 693 25.36 -6.15 -6.51
CA MET A 693 25.35 -7.42 -7.23
C MET A 693 24.91 -8.50 -6.24
N GLY A 694 23.74 -9.07 -6.48
CA GLY A 694 23.13 -10.07 -5.63
C GLY A 694 22.26 -11.00 -6.45
N LYS A 695 21.97 -12.17 -5.87
CA LYS A 695 21.16 -13.21 -6.52
C LYS A 695 19.78 -12.69 -6.93
N GLU A 696 19.21 -11.78 -6.15
CA GLU A 696 17.92 -11.17 -6.45
C GLU A 696 17.91 -10.41 -7.78
N GLN A 697 18.85 -9.47 -7.96
CA GLN A 697 18.97 -8.69 -9.18
C GLN A 697 19.42 -9.54 -10.36
N ASP A 698 20.25 -10.57 -10.13
CA ASP A 698 20.64 -11.53 -11.17
C ASP A 698 19.40 -12.29 -11.70
N ARG A 699 18.44 -12.68 -10.84
CA ARG A 699 17.19 -13.33 -11.25
C ARG A 699 16.33 -12.41 -12.12
N ILE A 700 16.16 -11.15 -11.71
CA ILE A 700 15.43 -10.14 -12.47
C ILE A 700 16.07 -9.98 -13.85
N ARG A 701 17.40 -9.85 -13.90
CA ARG A 701 18.15 -9.76 -15.15
C ARG A 701 17.89 -10.97 -16.03
N ASP A 702 18.04 -12.17 -15.50
CA ASP A 702 17.95 -13.40 -16.28
C ASP A 702 16.52 -13.61 -16.83
N TYR A 703 15.49 -13.22 -16.07
CA TYR A 703 14.10 -13.21 -16.52
C TYR A 703 13.88 -12.26 -17.71
N TYR A 704 14.20 -10.98 -17.55
CA TYR A 704 13.98 -9.98 -18.61
C TYR A 704 14.93 -10.19 -19.81
N ASN A 705 16.09 -10.82 -19.61
CA ASN A 705 16.93 -11.26 -20.73
C ASN A 705 16.26 -12.34 -21.57
N ARG A 706 15.58 -13.32 -20.95
CA ARG A 706 14.78 -14.31 -21.69
C ARG A 706 13.57 -13.67 -22.37
N ASN A 707 13.01 -12.63 -21.76
CA ASN A 707 11.78 -11.95 -22.18
C ASN A 707 12.03 -10.57 -22.80
N GLY A 708 12.87 -10.50 -23.84
CA GLY A 708 13.07 -9.27 -24.62
C GLY A 708 14.50 -8.71 -24.65
N GLY A 709 15.45 -9.34 -23.95
CA GLY A 709 16.88 -9.04 -24.08
C GLY A 709 17.37 -7.78 -23.36
N THR A 710 16.53 -7.14 -22.53
CA THR A 710 16.82 -5.89 -21.80
C THR A 710 17.04 -6.11 -20.29
N GLY A 711 17.51 -7.29 -19.91
CA GLY A 711 17.58 -7.67 -18.50
C GLY A 711 18.62 -6.89 -17.70
N TYR A 712 19.74 -6.52 -18.30
CA TYR A 712 20.73 -5.68 -17.61
C TYR A 712 20.17 -4.29 -17.32
N GLU A 713 19.46 -3.72 -18.28
CA GLU A 713 18.82 -2.42 -18.18
C GLU A 713 17.78 -2.40 -17.06
N PHE A 714 16.88 -3.38 -17.03
CA PHE A 714 15.79 -3.48 -16.07
C PHE A 714 16.29 -3.76 -14.65
N ALA A 715 17.28 -4.65 -14.50
CA ALA A 715 17.75 -5.08 -13.17
C ALA A 715 18.77 -4.13 -12.54
N TYR A 716 19.58 -3.44 -13.36
CA TYR A 716 20.72 -2.65 -12.85
C TYR A 716 20.73 -1.21 -13.34
N GLN A 717 20.64 -0.99 -14.66
CA GLN A 717 20.91 0.33 -15.23
C GLN A 717 19.82 1.35 -14.87
N TYR A 718 18.55 1.04 -15.11
CA TYR A 718 17.44 1.95 -14.86
C TYR A 718 17.25 2.23 -13.36
N PRO A 719 17.24 1.21 -12.47
CA PRO A 719 17.23 1.47 -11.02
C PRO A 719 18.41 2.34 -10.56
N GLY A 720 19.61 2.08 -11.08
CA GLY A 720 20.80 2.87 -10.72
C GLY A 720 20.70 4.33 -11.17
N MET A 721 20.23 4.58 -12.39
CA MET A 721 20.02 5.94 -12.88
C MET A 721 18.92 6.68 -12.14
N ASN A 722 17.86 6.00 -11.68
CA ASN A 722 16.84 6.64 -10.85
C ASN A 722 17.43 7.17 -9.54
N LYS A 723 18.30 6.41 -8.89
CA LYS A 723 19.01 6.87 -7.67
C LYS A 723 19.87 8.11 -7.96
N VAL A 724 20.59 8.12 -9.10
CA VAL A 724 21.38 9.28 -9.54
C VAL A 724 20.48 10.50 -9.76
N LEU A 725 19.36 10.34 -10.45
CA LEU A 725 18.41 11.42 -10.72
C LEU A 725 17.78 11.97 -9.43
N GLN A 726 17.41 11.10 -8.49
CA GLN A 726 16.86 11.50 -7.20
C GLN A 726 17.87 12.29 -6.36
N ALA A 727 19.14 11.88 -6.36
CA ALA A 727 20.22 12.56 -5.64
C ALA A 727 20.53 13.92 -6.27
N ALA A 728 20.68 13.97 -7.59
CA ALA A 728 20.95 15.21 -8.31
C ALA A 728 19.76 16.19 -8.27
N GLY A 729 18.52 15.69 -8.30
CA GLY A 729 17.30 16.48 -8.15
C GLY A 729 17.11 17.11 -6.76
N ARG A 730 18.02 16.89 -5.81
CA ARG A 730 18.02 17.58 -4.51
C ARG A 730 18.54 19.00 -4.57
N VAL A 731 19.40 19.32 -5.53
CA VAL A 731 20.08 20.62 -5.62
C VAL A 731 19.12 21.75 -6.02
N ILE A 732 18.09 21.47 -6.82
CA ILE A 732 17.13 22.48 -7.28
C ILE A 732 15.72 22.06 -6.95
N ARG A 733 15.04 22.88 -6.13
CA ARG A 733 13.65 22.67 -5.70
C ARG A 733 12.77 23.90 -5.87
N GLY A 734 13.36 25.09 -5.82
CA GLY A 734 12.73 26.38 -6.05
C GLY A 734 13.22 27.04 -7.34
N GLU A 735 12.42 27.97 -7.88
CA GLU A 735 12.76 28.73 -9.10
C GLU A 735 14.03 29.57 -8.94
N GLN A 736 14.37 29.95 -7.71
CA GLN A 736 15.55 30.75 -7.37
C GLN A 736 16.76 29.91 -6.96
N ASP A 737 16.60 28.58 -6.83
CA ASP A 737 17.70 27.72 -6.41
C ASP A 737 18.72 27.62 -7.54
N ARG A 738 20.00 27.77 -7.21
CA ARG A 738 21.12 27.63 -8.14
C ARG A 738 22.16 26.70 -7.55
N GLY A 739 22.63 25.73 -8.33
CA GLY A 739 23.61 24.78 -7.82
C GLY A 739 24.34 23.94 -8.86
N VAL A 740 25.25 23.12 -8.36
CA VAL A 740 26.13 22.28 -9.17
C VAL A 740 25.86 20.81 -8.91
N VAL A 741 25.80 20.00 -9.97
CA VAL A 741 25.83 18.54 -9.88
C VAL A 741 27.06 18.03 -10.63
N VAL A 742 27.88 17.23 -9.94
CA VAL A 742 29.04 16.56 -10.55
C VAL A 742 28.81 15.05 -10.55
N LEU A 743 28.75 14.45 -11.74
CA LEU A 743 28.64 13.01 -11.94
C LEU A 743 30.04 12.43 -12.16
N VAL A 744 30.44 11.46 -11.34
CA VAL A 744 31.79 10.91 -11.34
C VAL A 744 31.76 9.43 -11.70
N ASP A 745 31.90 9.13 -12.99
CA ASP A 745 32.13 7.79 -13.55
C ASP A 745 32.30 7.92 -15.08
N ASP A 746 33.16 7.10 -15.69
CA ASP A 746 33.32 7.02 -17.16
C ASP A 746 32.03 6.56 -17.87
N ARG A 747 31.21 5.75 -17.21
CA ARG A 747 29.95 5.22 -17.78
C ARG A 747 28.94 6.31 -18.09
N PHE A 748 28.93 7.44 -17.39
CA PHE A 748 27.98 8.52 -17.64
C PHE A 748 28.11 9.13 -19.05
N ASN A 749 29.28 9.00 -19.70
CA ASN A 749 29.52 9.47 -21.06
C ASN A 749 29.26 8.38 -22.13
N THR A 750 28.68 7.24 -21.77
CA THR A 750 28.34 6.20 -22.74
C THR A 750 26.95 6.45 -23.36
N PRO A 751 26.70 6.01 -24.62
CA PRO A 751 25.41 6.22 -25.28
C PRO A 751 24.21 5.66 -24.51
N SER A 752 24.39 4.56 -23.78
CA SER A 752 23.32 3.92 -23.01
C SER A 752 22.89 4.78 -21.81
N TYR A 753 23.83 5.45 -21.14
CA TYR A 753 23.55 6.33 -20.01
C TYR A 753 23.08 7.71 -20.44
N LEU A 754 23.67 8.30 -21.48
CA LEU A 754 23.27 9.61 -22.01
C LEU A 754 21.82 9.63 -22.51
N ARG A 755 21.29 8.50 -23.00
CA ARG A 755 19.87 8.35 -23.40
C ARG A 755 18.90 8.41 -22.22
N LEU A 756 19.37 8.10 -21.01
CA LEU A 756 18.57 8.13 -19.79
C LEU A 756 18.54 9.51 -19.14
N PHE A 757 19.34 10.45 -19.65
CA PHE A 757 19.35 11.81 -19.12
C PHE A 757 18.05 12.53 -19.51
N PRO A 758 17.38 13.16 -18.54
CA PRO A 758 16.19 13.94 -18.83
C PRO A 758 16.57 15.13 -19.72
N GLU A 759 15.58 15.70 -20.41
CA GLU A 759 15.85 16.74 -21.42
C GLU A 759 16.60 17.96 -20.85
N HIS A 760 16.34 18.32 -19.59
CA HIS A 760 17.01 19.45 -18.92
C HIS A 760 18.47 19.17 -18.54
N TRP A 761 18.95 17.92 -18.60
CA TRP A 761 20.36 17.57 -18.43
C TRP A 761 21.14 17.61 -19.76
N ARG A 762 20.43 17.79 -20.88
CA ARG A 762 21.08 17.97 -22.19
C ARG A 762 21.87 19.28 -22.17
N GLY A 763 23.17 19.20 -22.43
CA GLY A 763 24.09 20.34 -22.31
C GLY A 763 25.14 20.20 -21.20
N CYS A 764 25.16 19.07 -20.48
CA CYS A 764 26.20 18.73 -19.52
C CYS A 764 27.63 18.94 -20.08
N ARG A 765 28.55 19.41 -19.23
CA ARG A 765 29.94 19.65 -19.62
C ARG A 765 30.84 18.53 -19.14
N LEU A 766 31.70 18.03 -20.03
CA LEU A 766 32.71 17.04 -19.68
C LEU A 766 33.90 17.75 -19.02
N VAL A 767 34.27 17.32 -17.82
CA VAL A 767 35.42 17.84 -17.07
C VAL A 767 36.48 16.74 -16.97
N ARG A 768 37.52 16.87 -17.80
CA ARG A 768 38.57 15.83 -17.96
C ARG A 768 39.81 16.07 -17.13
N THR A 769 39.99 17.30 -16.62
CA THR A 769 41.12 17.68 -15.77
C THR A 769 40.64 18.51 -14.59
N PRO A 770 41.39 18.56 -13.47
CA PRO A 770 41.05 19.39 -12.33
C PRO A 770 40.89 20.88 -12.68
N GLU A 771 41.71 21.40 -13.59
CA GLU A 771 41.68 22.81 -14.00
C GLU A 771 40.41 23.12 -14.81
N ALA A 772 39.95 22.16 -15.63
CA ALA A 772 38.69 22.30 -16.36
C ALA A 772 37.50 22.35 -15.40
N LEU A 773 37.51 21.53 -14.34
CA LEU A 773 36.50 21.56 -13.30
C LEU A 773 36.49 22.91 -12.57
N GLU A 774 37.64 23.38 -12.09
CA GLU A 774 37.74 24.67 -11.40
C GLU A 774 37.25 25.83 -12.26
N ARG A 775 37.59 25.84 -13.56
CA ARG A 775 37.14 26.88 -14.49
C ARG A 775 35.63 26.91 -14.62
N GLU A 776 35.01 25.76 -14.93
CA GLU A 776 33.56 25.68 -15.13
C GLU A 776 32.77 26.05 -13.86
N LEU A 777 33.29 25.68 -12.69
CA LEU A 777 32.69 26.04 -11.40
C LEU A 777 32.81 27.54 -11.12
N ARG A 778 33.99 28.14 -11.32
CA ARG A 778 34.19 29.58 -11.11
C ARG A 778 33.34 30.42 -12.05
N GLU A 779 33.28 30.07 -13.33
CA GLU A 779 32.45 30.75 -14.32
C GLU A 779 30.98 30.74 -13.90
N PHE A 780 30.45 29.57 -13.51
CA PHE A 780 29.08 29.43 -13.04
C PHE A 780 28.79 30.27 -11.80
N TRP A 781 29.66 30.25 -10.78
CA TRP A 781 29.41 31.00 -9.55
C TRP A 781 29.65 32.51 -9.70
N GLN A 782 30.53 32.94 -10.61
CA GLN A 782 30.78 34.37 -10.89
C GLN A 782 29.65 35.04 -11.67
N GLU A 783 28.99 34.32 -12.57
CA GLU A 783 27.78 34.81 -13.24
C GLU A 783 26.65 35.14 -12.25
N GLN A 784 26.64 34.51 -11.06
CA GLN A 784 25.67 34.82 -10.00
C GLN A 784 25.94 36.19 -9.36
N GLY A 785 27.20 36.55 -9.14
CA GLY A 785 27.58 37.82 -8.53
C GLY A 785 27.25 39.04 -9.39
N LYS A 786 27.23 38.88 -10.72
CA LYS A 786 26.90 39.95 -11.68
C LYS A 786 25.41 40.14 -11.95
N ALA A 787 24.57 39.17 -11.62
CA ALA A 787 23.12 39.24 -11.79
C ALA A 787 22.39 39.72 -10.52
N ALA A 788 23.12 39.79 -9.39
CA ALA A 788 22.64 40.28 -8.10
C ALA A 788 23.03 41.75 -7.81
N GLU A 789 23.86 42.34 -8.67
CA GLU A 789 24.07 43.79 -8.82
C GLU A 789 23.13 44.34 -9.90
#